data_AF-A0A511XJE9-F1
#
_entry.id   AF-A0A511XJE9-F1
#
_cell.length_a   1.000
_cell.length_b   1.000
_cell.length_c   1.000
_cell.angle_alpha   90.00
_cell.angle_beta   90.00
_cell.angle_gamma   90.00
#
_symmetry.space_group_name_H-M   'P 1'
#
loop_
_entity.id
_entity.type
_entity.pdbx_description
1 polymer ?
#
loop_
_entity_poly.entity_id
_entity_poly.type
_entity_poly.pdbx_seq_one_letter_code
_entity_poly.pdbx_strand_id
1 'polypeptide(L)'
;MATIISSGTKTNQTDSSGTMLVYNGGVVDGLVVSSGATLRVSSDGTVNDLTLLSGGTISVGGTTASPAIVSGGEIEAGDTGVNVLSGGYLEGITVDSGATITGINTGAVASGLILEAGATENIITGGIDSGAILSGGTDGAAGAQQNVEAGASAVSATLYGNAVQLIAAGASAVDTTLSGGGSAVVANQVVSNGGYASNTTILSGAEQQVQQGGSACDITVSSGGESDVQSGGVVSGVTVDSSGFIQIAAGATASNITLNSGGSAYVLDNDGVGATVDNITVASGAILEIGGTDDAITNLTLSAGAELLIDLDPSDYTVSYASDAINILDSTGATADTISLASPIDGASDFTQTNATGSQAQTAFELTDIACYCPGTRIAVQNGEAPIETLQIGDLVRTASGALRPVRWIGRRSYAPAFVGKNKKLLPVTIKAGALASNVPVRDLSISPLHAMYVDGVLIPASSLVNGISIVQDEEPGEVSYIHLELESHDLLMAEGTPSETYVEDGSRGIFQNAADYYTLYPDAGRAEPVYCAPRVEGGEQLAKIWHRLAERARLNPDTDMPRHEQAPMSAADAETEEHLHGWLDFADRRKVSGWAWNQNQPWDKMQVDIFVDDEYLTTVSAADHRPDLVASGFGTGWAGFSFAFTRPLDPSVAHTIAVRYAGTDRHLNDSPRLLAASDEFNDELEAFVTRAISGLETDEERSRALRFVAHQADLICQAKAERDAGNREKAEHDRIRRLAGKSASKIPKLRRALVIDEQFPRQGHDAGSEAICSHIRALGRLGYHVTFTMPSTNIPQDLISVLEAEGVSVATAPFYASPEDLLRRQAGTFDVVYLHRAGLASSYAGLVRRYMSNSRLIYSVADLHYLRMARQAAVEGNAGLAREAGRMRTLEVTSALMSDVVVTHSAVEAEELRRLMPALKVHVVPWDIAAQPVKTSARQRQGVAFLGHYRHAPNRDAADWLVREIMPLVWQQAPHIRCVLAGTDMDAGIEALARAASPSCGGVEVTGRIENLRDGLFEQVRLGVAPLRYGAGIKGKVLETFAAGLPCVMTPMAAEGIDLPGGLSALVQKDAKHLAAEIVRLHDAPDLVDTMGNTACRLIAEKCGEHEVNTALAEALGRPEAALEAPEFFKASA
;
A
#
# COMPACT_ATOMS: atom_id res chain seq x y z
N MET A 1 10.18 51.51 20.95
CA MET A 1 10.86 51.40 22.26
C MET A 1 11.00 49.91 22.55
N ALA A 2 12.13 49.46 23.09
CA ALA A 2 12.31 48.05 23.44
C ALA A 2 11.73 47.79 24.84
N THR A 3 10.89 46.76 24.97
CA THR A 3 10.41 46.27 26.28
C THR A 3 11.46 45.32 26.82
N ILE A 4 12.01 45.61 28.01
CA ILE A 4 13.12 44.87 28.58
C ILE A 4 12.67 44.13 29.84
N ILE A 5 12.84 42.81 29.88
CA ILE A 5 12.55 41.94 31.01
C ILE A 5 13.86 41.27 31.44
N SER A 6 14.44 41.80 32.52
CA SER A 6 15.77 41.41 33.02
C SER A 6 15.75 40.71 34.39
N SER A 7 14.57 40.51 34.97
CA SER A 7 14.35 39.76 36.23
C SER A 7 12.85 39.59 36.50
N GLY A 8 12.50 38.51 37.20
CA GLY A 8 11.13 38.20 37.61
C GLY A 8 10.23 37.70 36.47
N THR A 9 9.01 37.33 36.80
CA THR A 9 8.05 36.73 35.87
C THR A 9 6.99 37.74 35.40
N LYS A 10 6.72 37.75 34.10
CA LYS A 10 5.59 38.45 33.48
C LYS A 10 4.67 37.43 32.84
N THR A 11 3.37 37.62 32.98
CA THR A 11 2.38 36.70 32.40
C THR A 11 1.51 37.41 31.37
N ASN A 12 0.99 36.66 30.37
CA ASN A 12 0.02 37.12 29.37
C ASN A 12 0.41 38.44 28.70
N GLN A 13 1.63 38.48 28.15
CA GLN A 13 2.15 39.65 27.45
C GLN A 13 1.75 39.61 25.97
N THR A 14 1.60 40.78 25.37
CA THR A 14 1.38 40.92 23.92
C THR A 14 2.32 41.99 23.38
N ASP A 15 3.17 41.64 22.42
CA ASP A 15 3.99 42.59 21.67
C ASP A 15 3.47 42.71 20.23
N SER A 16 3.04 43.92 19.86
CA SER A 16 2.35 44.19 18.60
C SER A 16 3.09 45.14 17.66
N SER A 17 4.21 45.76 18.08
CA SER A 17 4.92 46.73 17.23
C SER A 17 6.34 47.10 17.71
N GLY A 18 6.98 46.30 18.57
CA GLY A 18 8.24 46.62 19.23
C GLY A 18 9.26 45.49 19.22
N THR A 19 10.37 45.69 19.95
CA THR A 19 11.30 44.60 20.28
C THR A 19 11.17 44.29 21.76
N MET A 20 10.83 43.06 22.12
CA MET A 20 10.91 42.57 23.49
C MET A 20 12.24 41.86 23.70
N LEU A 21 12.96 42.19 24.77
CA LEU A 21 14.20 41.52 25.18
C LEU A 21 14.00 40.84 26.54
N VAL A 22 14.14 39.52 26.59
CA VAL A 22 14.07 38.69 27.81
C VAL A 22 15.46 38.12 28.10
N TYR A 23 16.05 38.42 29.25
CA TYR A 23 17.41 37.99 29.61
C TYR A 23 17.67 38.03 31.12
N ASN A 24 18.81 37.50 31.57
CA ASN A 24 19.33 37.62 32.95
C ASN A 24 18.35 37.18 34.05
N GLY A 25 17.67 36.04 33.85
CA GLY A 25 16.67 35.49 34.78
C GLY A 25 15.27 36.09 34.62
N GLY A 26 15.01 36.84 33.55
CA GLY A 26 13.66 37.26 33.17
C GLY A 26 12.84 36.09 32.63
N VAL A 27 11.59 35.98 33.06
CA VAL A 27 10.65 34.94 32.62
C VAL A 27 9.39 35.57 32.05
N VAL A 28 8.92 35.09 30.91
CA VAL A 28 7.60 35.42 30.35
C VAL A 28 6.78 34.15 30.19
N ASP A 29 5.54 34.17 30.63
CA ASP A 29 4.64 33.01 30.64
C ASP A 29 3.32 33.39 29.95
N GLY A 30 3.05 32.82 28.78
CA GLY A 30 2.00 33.26 27.87
C GLY A 30 2.39 34.57 27.16
N LEU A 31 3.03 34.47 26.00
CA LEU A 31 3.46 35.62 25.21
C LEU A 31 2.91 35.54 23.80
N VAL A 32 2.21 36.58 23.35
CA VAL A 32 1.79 36.73 21.94
C VAL A 32 2.70 37.73 21.24
N VAL A 33 3.34 37.32 20.14
CA VAL A 33 4.16 38.19 19.28
C VAL A 33 3.47 38.33 17.93
N SER A 34 3.01 39.53 17.60
CA SER A 34 2.25 39.81 16.38
C SER A 34 3.11 40.37 15.24
N SER A 35 2.53 40.50 14.05
CA SER A 35 3.15 41.09 12.86
C SER A 35 3.92 42.39 13.15
N GLY A 36 5.22 42.41 12.87
CA GLY A 36 6.09 43.58 13.04
C GLY A 36 6.72 43.73 14.43
N ALA A 37 6.47 42.80 15.36
CA ALA A 37 7.21 42.70 16.62
C ALA A 37 8.36 41.68 16.54
N THR A 38 9.40 41.92 17.34
CA THR A 38 10.56 41.04 17.46
C THR A 38 10.75 40.63 18.92
N LEU A 39 10.68 39.34 19.20
CA LEU A 39 11.13 38.78 20.47
C LEU A 39 12.62 38.43 20.38
N ARG A 40 13.40 38.86 21.37
CA ARG A 40 14.76 38.42 21.60
C ARG A 40 14.85 37.78 22.98
N VAL A 41 15.16 36.49 23.02
CA VAL A 41 15.48 35.79 24.27
C VAL A 41 16.99 35.62 24.30
N SER A 42 17.62 36.20 25.32
CA SER A 42 19.07 36.15 25.52
C SER A 42 19.43 35.37 26.77
N SER A 43 20.73 35.22 27.07
CA SER A 43 21.25 34.43 28.19
C SER A 43 20.42 34.52 29.48
N ASP A 44 20.05 33.36 30.03
CA ASP A 44 19.18 33.17 31.20
C ASP A 44 17.75 33.73 31.07
N GLY A 45 17.30 34.05 29.85
CA GLY A 45 15.91 34.40 29.57
C GLY A 45 15.06 33.16 29.31
N THR A 46 13.83 33.16 29.81
CA THR A 46 12.86 32.08 29.59
C THR A 46 11.54 32.62 29.08
N VAL A 47 10.98 32.00 28.05
CA VAL A 47 9.62 32.22 27.58
C VAL A 47 8.87 30.90 27.56
N ASN A 48 7.71 30.85 28.19
CA ASN A 48 6.81 29.70 28.19
C ASN A 48 5.52 30.08 27.44
N ASP A 49 4.94 29.12 26.72
CA ASP A 49 3.67 29.27 26.01
C ASP A 49 3.69 30.48 25.05
N LEU A 50 4.60 30.43 24.07
CA LEU A 50 4.72 31.45 23.03
C LEU A 50 3.67 31.23 21.94
N THR A 51 2.91 32.27 21.57
CA THR A 51 2.15 32.31 20.32
C THR A 51 2.82 33.31 19.37
N LEU A 52 3.48 32.81 18.32
CA LEU A 52 4.09 33.64 17.30
C LEU A 52 3.13 33.75 16.10
N LEU A 53 2.47 34.90 15.96
CA LEU A 53 1.56 35.14 14.83
C LEU A 53 2.35 35.50 13.57
N SER A 54 1.69 35.36 12.42
CA SER A 54 2.17 35.77 11.09
C SER A 54 2.91 37.12 11.10
N GLY A 55 4.14 37.17 10.55
CA GLY A 55 4.98 38.37 10.48
C GLY A 55 5.69 38.78 11.77
N GLY A 56 5.52 38.03 12.86
CA GLY A 56 6.34 38.13 14.07
C GLY A 56 7.72 37.49 13.85
N THR A 57 8.73 37.96 14.57
CA THR A 57 10.09 37.38 14.53
C THR A 57 10.58 37.04 15.92
N ILE A 58 11.32 35.95 16.04
CA ILE A 58 11.98 35.55 17.28
C ILE A 58 13.45 35.22 17.03
N SER A 59 14.31 35.68 17.93
CA SER A 59 15.69 35.24 18.04
C SER A 59 15.97 34.74 19.46
N VAL A 60 16.41 33.50 19.57
CA VAL A 60 16.73 32.85 20.85
C VAL A 60 18.23 32.55 20.85
N GLY A 61 19.00 33.11 21.78
CA GLY A 61 20.45 32.91 21.79
C GLY A 61 21.11 33.26 23.10
N GLY A 62 21.96 32.39 23.61
CA GLY A 62 22.61 32.54 24.91
C GLY A 62 24.03 32.02 24.90
N THR A 63 24.42 31.39 26.01
CA THR A 63 25.67 30.62 26.08
C THR A 63 25.35 29.26 26.66
N THR A 64 26.24 28.28 26.50
CA THR A 64 26.05 26.95 27.11
C THR A 64 25.95 26.98 28.64
N ALA A 65 26.57 27.97 29.30
CA ALA A 65 26.47 28.15 30.75
C ALA A 65 25.20 28.91 31.20
N SER A 66 24.59 29.67 30.28
CA SER A 66 23.43 30.53 30.50
C SER A 66 22.51 30.47 29.27
N PRO A 67 21.75 29.36 29.11
CA PRO A 67 20.92 29.16 27.93
C PRO A 67 19.74 30.14 27.89
N ALA A 68 19.27 30.43 26.69
CA ALA A 68 18.00 31.11 26.45
C ALA A 68 16.95 30.05 26.07
N ILE A 69 15.80 30.01 26.74
CA ILE A 69 14.82 28.93 26.59
C ILE A 69 13.49 29.49 26.12
N VAL A 70 12.90 28.85 25.11
CA VAL A 70 11.50 29.04 24.72
C VAL A 70 10.84 27.66 24.71
N SER A 71 9.80 27.50 25.52
CA SER A 71 9.12 26.21 25.69
C SER A 71 7.61 26.33 25.53
N GLY A 72 7.00 25.36 24.88
CA GLY A 72 5.55 25.32 24.64
C GLY A 72 5.03 26.41 23.71
N GLY A 73 3.79 26.22 23.26
CA GLY A 73 3.09 27.16 22.39
C GLY A 73 3.16 26.80 20.91
N GLU A 74 2.90 27.80 20.07
CA GLU A 74 2.54 27.65 18.67
C GLU A 74 3.19 28.74 17.80
N ILE A 75 3.72 28.34 16.65
CA ILE A 75 4.20 29.24 15.61
C ILE A 75 3.19 29.17 14.46
N GLU A 76 2.40 30.22 14.29
CA GLU A 76 1.37 30.29 13.26
C GLU A 76 1.96 30.62 11.87
N ALA A 77 1.20 30.28 10.84
CA ALA A 77 1.56 30.41 9.43
C ALA A 77 1.91 31.86 8.98
N GLY A 78 2.97 32.02 8.18
CA GLY A 78 3.37 33.29 7.54
C GLY A 78 4.88 33.49 7.40
N ASP A 79 5.31 34.70 6.99
CA ASP A 79 6.73 35.13 6.99
C ASP A 79 7.26 35.30 8.43
N THR A 80 7.13 34.27 9.28
CA THR A 80 7.64 34.24 10.64
C THR A 80 9.11 33.85 10.62
N GLY A 81 9.96 34.70 11.19
CA GLY A 81 11.40 34.45 11.28
C GLY A 81 11.75 33.86 12.64
N VAL A 82 11.90 32.55 12.75
CA VAL A 82 12.39 31.87 13.96
C VAL A 82 13.85 31.51 13.78
N ASN A 83 14.73 32.18 14.53
CA ASN A 83 16.17 31.96 14.45
C ASN A 83 16.74 31.58 15.82
N VAL A 84 17.19 30.34 15.96
CA VAL A 84 17.78 29.81 17.19
C VAL A 84 19.29 29.85 17.04
N LEU A 85 19.93 30.74 17.80
CA LEU A 85 21.37 30.97 17.82
C LEU A 85 22.02 30.12 18.92
N SER A 86 23.36 30.08 18.93
CA SER A 86 24.16 29.39 19.96
C SER A 86 23.63 29.62 21.38
N GLY A 87 23.47 28.54 22.15
CA GLY A 87 22.93 28.58 23.52
C GLY A 87 21.42 28.85 23.61
N GLY A 88 20.70 28.87 22.49
CA GLY A 88 19.25 28.92 22.44
C GLY A 88 18.63 27.52 22.43
N TYR A 89 17.49 27.38 23.10
CA TYR A 89 16.73 26.14 23.25
C TYR A 89 15.26 26.39 22.87
N LEU A 90 14.74 25.59 21.94
CA LEU A 90 13.31 25.48 21.66
C LEU A 90 12.81 24.11 22.16
N GLU A 91 11.70 24.09 22.89
CA GLU A 91 11.17 22.85 23.47
C GLU A 91 9.65 22.75 23.31
N GLY A 92 9.13 21.66 22.74
CA GLY A 92 7.70 21.35 22.75
C GLY A 92 6.82 22.36 22.01
N ILE A 93 7.33 22.98 20.95
CA ILE A 93 6.61 23.99 20.16
C ILE A 93 5.90 23.31 18.99
N THR A 94 4.64 23.67 18.75
CA THR A 94 3.90 23.28 17.55
C THR A 94 4.14 24.31 16.44
N VAL A 95 4.48 23.83 15.25
CA VAL A 95 4.77 24.64 14.07
C VAL A 95 3.68 24.37 13.05
N ASP A 96 2.87 25.38 12.76
CA ASP A 96 1.70 25.23 11.89
C ASP A 96 2.05 25.13 10.41
N SER A 97 1.08 24.64 9.64
CA SER A 97 1.11 24.62 8.18
C SER A 97 1.56 25.96 7.58
N GLY A 98 2.69 25.97 6.88
CA GLY A 98 3.23 27.17 6.22
C GLY A 98 4.08 28.06 7.11
N ALA A 99 4.29 27.72 8.38
CA ALA A 99 5.32 28.33 9.21
C ALA A 99 6.71 27.72 8.94
N THR A 100 7.77 28.51 9.13
CA THR A 100 9.15 28.07 8.90
C THR A 100 10.05 28.40 10.10
N ILE A 101 10.71 27.36 10.64
CA ILE A 101 11.89 27.57 11.48
C ILE A 101 13.08 27.80 10.55
N THR A 102 13.51 29.06 10.49
CA THR A 102 14.50 29.53 9.51
C THR A 102 15.93 29.07 9.80
N GLY A 103 16.24 28.67 11.04
CA GLY A 103 17.54 28.11 11.35
C GLY A 103 17.70 27.73 12.82
N ILE A 104 18.04 26.47 13.07
CA ILE A 104 18.65 26.01 14.32
C ILE A 104 20.16 25.98 14.09
N ASN A 105 20.87 26.96 14.65
CA ASN A 105 22.28 27.25 14.35
C ASN A 105 23.25 26.45 15.23
N THR A 106 24.55 26.62 14.96
CA THR A 106 25.64 26.06 15.75
C THR A 106 25.44 26.28 17.26
N GLY A 107 25.33 25.18 18.02
CA GLY A 107 25.18 25.21 19.47
C GLY A 107 23.77 25.57 19.95
N ALA A 108 22.78 25.60 19.06
CA ALA A 108 21.36 25.66 19.39
C ALA A 108 20.76 24.25 19.44
N VAL A 109 19.69 24.10 20.23
CA VAL A 109 18.97 22.83 20.37
C VAL A 109 17.47 23.06 20.20
N ALA A 110 16.84 22.25 19.36
CA ALA A 110 15.40 22.04 19.36
C ALA A 110 15.07 20.67 19.96
N SER A 111 13.93 20.57 20.63
CA SER A 111 13.47 19.32 21.21
C SER A 111 11.95 19.20 21.21
N GLY A 112 11.43 18.05 20.80
CA GLY A 112 10.02 17.73 20.84
C GLY A 112 9.15 18.65 19.99
N LEU A 113 9.69 19.16 18.87
CA LEU A 113 8.91 19.98 17.96
C LEU A 113 7.82 19.15 17.28
N ILE A 114 6.64 19.75 17.10
CA ILE A 114 5.55 19.14 16.34
C ILE A 114 5.39 19.97 15.07
N LEU A 115 5.79 19.41 13.94
CA LEU A 115 5.66 20.04 12.63
C LEU A 115 4.37 19.54 11.98
N GLU A 116 3.39 20.43 11.85
CA GLU A 116 2.15 20.12 11.14
C GLU A 116 2.37 20.10 9.63
N ALA A 117 1.44 19.48 8.90
CA ALA A 117 1.53 19.35 7.44
C ALA A 117 1.82 20.71 6.76
N GLY A 118 2.88 20.79 5.97
CA GLY A 118 3.31 22.02 5.29
C GLY A 118 4.19 22.96 6.13
N ALA A 119 4.46 22.63 7.40
CA ALA A 119 5.49 23.30 8.19
C ALA A 119 6.88 22.92 7.69
N THR A 120 7.84 23.84 7.81
CA THR A 120 9.25 23.58 7.47
C THR A 120 10.17 23.89 8.63
N GLU A 121 11.11 23.00 8.90
CA GLU A 121 12.22 23.24 9.81
C GLU A 121 13.55 23.13 9.06
N ASN A 122 14.43 24.11 9.27
CA ASN A 122 15.80 24.07 8.78
C ASN A 122 16.76 23.95 9.96
N ILE A 123 17.40 22.79 10.09
CA ILE A 123 18.51 22.56 11.01
C ILE A 123 19.78 22.83 10.22
N ILE A 124 20.49 23.89 10.60
CA ILE A 124 21.66 24.35 9.87
C ILE A 124 22.94 24.03 10.64
N THR A 125 24.10 24.35 10.07
CA THR A 125 25.41 23.86 10.56
C THR A 125 25.58 23.96 12.08
N GLY A 126 25.81 22.81 12.72
CA GLY A 126 26.03 22.65 14.16
C GLY A 126 24.78 22.74 15.04
N GLY A 127 23.58 22.84 14.45
CA GLY A 127 22.31 22.73 15.16
C GLY A 127 21.92 21.28 15.43
N ILE A 128 21.15 21.07 16.50
CA ILE A 128 20.61 19.76 16.88
C ILE A 128 19.10 19.90 17.06
N ASP A 129 18.34 18.99 16.45
CA ASP A 129 16.95 18.75 16.81
C ASP A 129 16.78 17.32 17.33
N SER A 130 15.88 17.14 18.30
CA SER A 130 15.65 15.89 19.00
C SER A 130 14.16 15.61 19.23
N GLY A 131 13.66 14.49 18.73
CA GLY A 131 12.27 14.07 18.97
C GLY A 131 11.23 14.86 18.19
N ALA A 132 11.58 15.44 17.03
CA ALA A 132 10.58 16.07 16.17
C ALA A 132 9.56 15.06 15.66
N ILE A 133 8.30 15.49 15.63
CA ILE A 133 7.18 14.75 15.05
C ILE A 133 6.72 15.52 13.82
N LEU A 134 6.80 14.88 12.65
CA LEU A 134 6.40 15.46 11.38
C LEU A 134 5.11 14.82 10.89
N SER A 135 4.08 15.63 10.73
CA SER A 135 2.78 15.21 10.23
C SER A 135 2.70 15.28 8.70
N GLY A 136 2.11 14.26 8.10
CA GLY A 136 1.77 14.26 6.68
C GLY A 136 0.56 15.13 6.38
N GLY A 137 0.54 15.73 5.19
CA GLY A 137 -0.60 16.40 4.60
C GLY A 137 -1.57 15.42 3.93
N THR A 138 -2.81 15.88 3.74
CA THR A 138 -3.86 15.16 3.01
C THR A 138 -3.74 15.39 1.50
N ASP A 139 -4.02 14.38 0.67
CA ASP A 139 -4.26 14.46 -0.80
C ASP A 139 -3.52 15.58 -1.55
N GLY A 140 -2.20 15.43 -1.61
CA GLY A 140 -1.30 16.32 -2.36
C GLY A 140 -0.99 17.66 -1.69
N ALA A 141 -1.46 17.92 -0.48
CA ALA A 141 -0.80 18.90 0.38
C ALA A 141 0.62 18.40 0.70
N ALA A 142 1.60 19.30 0.72
CA ALA A 142 2.95 18.93 1.17
C ALA A 142 2.88 18.48 2.63
N GLY A 143 3.54 17.37 2.96
CA GLY A 143 3.77 17.00 4.36
C GLY A 143 4.69 18.00 5.05
N ALA A 144 4.80 17.90 6.37
CA ALA A 144 5.85 18.59 7.11
C ALA A 144 7.23 18.22 6.54
N GLN A 145 8.14 19.21 6.50
CA GLN A 145 9.47 19.03 5.96
C GLN A 145 10.54 19.42 6.98
N GLN A 146 11.45 18.50 7.30
CA GLN A 146 12.66 18.79 8.08
C GLN A 146 13.88 18.71 7.18
N ASN A 147 14.58 19.84 7.02
CA ASN A 147 15.81 19.97 6.27
C ASN A 147 17.00 19.93 7.23
N VAL A 148 17.79 18.87 7.15
CA VAL A 148 19.02 18.70 7.93
C VAL A 148 20.20 19.08 7.03
N GLU A 149 20.75 20.27 7.22
CA GLU A 149 21.84 20.80 6.39
C GLU A 149 23.24 20.40 6.92
N ALA A 150 24.28 20.78 6.16
CA ALA A 150 25.66 20.39 6.43
C ALA A 150 26.11 20.68 7.86
N GLY A 151 26.53 19.65 8.58
CA GLY A 151 27.01 19.72 9.97
C GLY A 151 25.90 19.80 11.03
N ALA A 152 24.63 19.64 10.64
CA ALA A 152 23.48 19.55 11.54
C ALA A 152 23.15 18.10 11.92
N SER A 153 22.39 17.92 13.00
CA SER A 153 21.92 16.61 13.46
C SER A 153 20.43 16.62 13.79
N ALA A 154 19.68 15.65 13.24
CA ALA A 154 18.34 15.31 13.68
C ALA A 154 18.39 13.97 14.43
N VAL A 155 17.74 13.87 15.59
CA VAL A 155 17.77 12.66 16.43
C VAL A 155 16.34 12.27 16.82
N SER A 156 15.98 11.00 16.68
CA SER A 156 14.68 10.45 17.07
C SER A 156 13.47 11.12 16.40
N ALA A 157 13.63 11.56 15.14
CA ALA A 157 12.52 12.12 14.38
C ALA A 157 11.48 11.04 14.04
N THR A 158 10.19 11.38 14.10
CA THR A 158 9.09 10.49 13.69
C THR A 158 8.28 11.13 12.57
N LEU A 159 8.19 10.46 11.43
CA LEU A 159 7.50 10.95 10.24
C LEU A 159 6.24 10.14 9.97
N TYR A 160 5.12 10.84 9.75
CA TYR A 160 3.83 10.25 9.42
C TYR A 160 3.33 10.70 8.04
N GLY A 161 2.51 9.87 7.39
CA GLY A 161 1.80 10.27 6.15
C GLY A 161 2.79 10.57 5.03
N ASN A 162 2.74 11.74 4.37
CA ASN A 162 3.73 12.17 3.37
C ASN A 162 4.74 13.21 3.91
N ALA A 163 5.03 13.16 5.21
CA ALA A 163 6.12 13.95 5.78
C ALA A 163 7.46 13.60 5.14
N VAL A 164 8.36 14.59 5.08
CA VAL A 164 9.66 14.46 4.41
C VAL A 164 10.80 14.91 5.34
N GLN A 165 11.85 14.09 5.42
CA GLN A 165 13.12 14.47 6.04
C GLN A 165 14.20 14.46 4.96
N LEU A 166 14.82 15.61 4.71
CA LEU A 166 15.89 15.78 3.72
C LEU A 166 17.22 15.90 4.44
N ILE A 167 18.16 14.99 4.16
CA ILE A 167 19.47 14.94 4.79
C ILE A 167 20.53 15.28 3.74
N ALA A 168 21.14 16.46 3.90
CA ALA A 168 22.10 17.02 2.95
C ALA A 168 23.55 16.65 3.29
N ALA A 169 24.49 17.12 2.45
CA ALA A 169 25.92 16.88 2.57
C ALA A 169 26.50 17.17 3.96
N GLY A 170 27.00 16.14 4.66
CA GLY A 170 27.61 16.30 5.99
C GLY A 170 26.61 16.48 7.14
N ALA A 171 25.32 16.27 6.89
CA ALA A 171 24.26 16.21 7.90
C ALA A 171 24.10 14.78 8.44
N SER A 172 23.52 14.64 9.64
CA SER A 172 23.21 13.34 10.25
C SER A 172 21.75 13.25 10.70
N ALA A 173 21.08 12.14 10.41
CA ALA A 173 19.82 11.75 11.05
C ALA A 173 19.98 10.42 11.77
N VAL A 174 19.57 10.34 13.03
CA VAL A 174 19.75 9.15 13.87
C VAL A 174 18.41 8.77 14.52
N ASP A 175 18.10 7.48 14.59
CA ASP A 175 16.89 6.94 15.25
C ASP A 175 15.56 7.41 14.61
N THR A 176 15.54 7.65 13.29
CA THR A 176 14.33 8.09 12.60
C THR A 176 13.31 6.95 12.47
N THR A 177 12.04 7.21 12.77
CA THR A 177 10.92 6.29 12.51
C THR A 177 10.03 6.84 11.40
N LEU A 178 9.77 6.04 10.36
CA LEU A 178 8.91 6.40 9.24
C LEU A 178 7.65 5.52 9.23
N SER A 179 6.47 6.13 9.12
CA SER A 179 5.19 5.40 9.03
C SER A 179 4.24 6.05 8.04
N GLY A 180 3.87 5.33 6.98
CA GLY A 180 2.91 5.78 5.99
C GLY A 180 1.46 5.75 6.47
N GLY A 181 0.61 6.45 5.72
CA GLY A 181 -0.85 6.43 5.88
C GLY A 181 -1.52 5.67 4.73
N GLY A 182 -1.44 4.34 4.72
CA GLY A 182 -2.04 3.51 3.66
C GLY A 182 -1.36 3.62 2.28
N SER A 183 -1.85 2.82 1.32
CA SER A 183 -1.14 2.38 0.11
C SER A 183 -0.79 3.43 -0.98
N ALA A 184 -0.84 4.74 -0.70
CA ALA A 184 -0.55 5.79 -1.70
C ALA A 184 0.09 7.08 -1.13
N VAL A 185 0.40 7.14 0.16
CA VAL A 185 0.96 8.34 0.83
C VAL A 185 2.17 7.90 1.64
N VAL A 186 3.36 8.29 1.16
CA VAL A 186 4.63 7.73 1.62
C VAL A 186 5.40 8.71 2.50
N ALA A 187 5.69 8.31 3.74
CA ALA A 187 6.56 9.06 4.63
C ALA A 187 7.97 8.82 4.13
N ASN A 188 8.67 9.89 3.76
CA ASN A 188 9.89 9.77 2.97
C ASN A 188 11.10 10.37 3.69
N GLN A 189 12.15 9.58 3.89
CA GLN A 189 13.46 10.07 4.27
C GLN A 189 14.38 10.03 3.06
N VAL A 190 14.89 11.18 2.64
CA VAL A 190 15.81 11.30 1.51
C VAL A 190 17.22 11.61 2.01
N VAL A 191 18.14 10.69 1.77
CA VAL A 191 19.57 10.82 2.11
C VAL A 191 20.34 11.13 0.83
N SER A 192 20.96 12.31 0.72
CA SER A 192 21.62 12.73 -0.51
C SER A 192 22.97 13.42 -0.28
N ASN A 193 23.85 13.40 -1.31
CA ASN A 193 25.03 14.27 -1.41
C ASN A 193 26.00 14.25 -0.21
N GLY A 194 26.23 13.13 0.48
CA GLY A 194 27.11 13.04 1.65
C GLY A 194 26.38 13.19 2.98
N GLY A 195 25.05 13.19 2.98
CA GLY A 195 24.22 13.00 4.17
C GLY A 195 24.33 11.59 4.73
N TYR A 196 24.12 11.48 6.04
CA TYR A 196 24.22 10.23 6.79
C TYR A 196 22.94 9.93 7.58
N ALA A 197 22.38 8.74 7.45
CA ALA A 197 21.30 8.25 8.29
C ALA A 197 21.72 7.00 9.08
N SER A 198 21.27 6.83 10.32
CA SER A 198 21.50 5.60 11.08
C SER A 198 20.30 5.20 11.94
N ASN A 199 20.12 3.90 12.17
CA ASN A 199 19.03 3.35 13.00
C ASN A 199 17.64 3.78 12.53
N THR A 200 17.40 3.75 11.22
CA THR A 200 16.10 4.15 10.65
C THR A 200 15.14 2.96 10.65
N THR A 201 13.96 3.14 11.23
CA THR A 201 12.87 2.14 11.20
C THR A 201 11.82 2.54 10.17
N ILE A 202 11.59 1.69 9.18
CA ILE A 202 10.65 1.91 8.07
C ILE A 202 9.45 0.98 8.25
N LEU A 203 8.28 1.56 8.51
CA LEU A 203 7.03 0.84 8.73
C LEU A 203 6.12 0.89 7.49
N SER A 204 4.95 0.27 7.59
CA SER A 204 3.96 0.19 6.50
C SER A 204 3.70 1.53 5.80
N GLY A 205 3.85 1.54 4.48
CA GLY A 205 3.59 2.71 3.62
C GLY A 205 4.66 3.81 3.72
N ALA A 206 5.83 3.54 4.29
CA ALA A 206 6.94 4.49 4.35
C ALA A 206 8.12 4.05 3.47
N GLU A 207 8.96 5.01 3.10
CA GLU A 207 10.10 4.81 2.21
C GLU A 207 11.33 5.58 2.71
N GLN A 208 12.49 4.94 2.62
CA GLN A 208 13.78 5.65 2.68
C GLN A 208 14.44 5.61 1.30
N GLN A 209 14.79 6.78 0.78
CA GLN A 209 15.53 6.93 -0.46
C GLN A 209 16.98 7.31 -0.18
N VAL A 210 17.91 6.42 -0.53
CA VAL A 210 19.35 6.68 -0.43
C VAL A 210 19.89 7.00 -1.82
N GLN A 211 20.06 8.29 -2.09
CA GLN A 211 20.43 8.83 -3.39
C GLN A 211 21.95 8.94 -3.56
N GLN A 212 22.40 9.37 -4.75
CA GLN A 212 23.81 9.55 -5.07
C GLN A 212 24.58 10.31 -3.97
N GLY A 213 25.64 9.67 -3.46
CA GLY A 213 26.52 10.18 -2.42
C GLY A 213 25.95 10.14 -1.00
N GLY A 214 24.68 9.77 -0.80
CA GLY A 214 24.08 9.55 0.52
C GLY A 214 24.53 8.22 1.13
N SER A 215 24.58 8.15 2.47
CA SER A 215 24.92 6.94 3.21
C SER A 215 23.91 6.65 4.32
N ALA A 216 23.45 5.41 4.47
CA ALA A 216 22.59 5.02 5.58
C ALA A 216 23.06 3.70 6.23
N CYS A 217 22.83 3.54 7.53
CA CYS A 217 23.15 2.29 8.22
C CYS A 217 22.14 1.87 9.30
N ASP A 218 22.21 0.61 9.72
CA ASP A 218 21.35 0.03 10.76
C ASP A 218 19.86 0.26 10.44
N ILE A 219 19.45 -0.07 9.22
CA ILE A 219 18.08 0.17 8.74
C ILE A 219 17.23 -1.05 9.10
N THR A 220 16.05 -0.84 9.67
CA THR A 220 15.04 -1.90 9.88
C THR A 220 13.83 -1.64 8.99
N VAL A 221 13.55 -2.56 8.07
CA VAL A 221 12.41 -2.49 7.15
C VAL A 221 11.36 -3.51 7.59
N SER A 222 10.27 -3.04 8.19
CA SER A 222 9.18 -3.88 8.68
C SER A 222 8.03 -3.99 7.67
N SER A 223 6.97 -4.74 8.01
CA SER A 223 5.84 -5.05 7.12
C SER A 223 5.28 -3.81 6.39
N GLY A 224 5.41 -3.83 5.06
CA GLY A 224 4.90 -2.79 4.15
C GLY A 224 5.80 -1.56 4.01
N GLY A 225 6.98 -1.55 4.63
CA GLY A 225 8.00 -0.50 4.45
C GLY A 225 8.96 -0.81 3.31
N GLU A 226 9.55 0.25 2.74
CA GLU A 226 10.45 0.16 1.59
C GLU A 226 11.76 0.93 1.80
N SER A 227 12.88 0.34 1.40
CA SER A 227 14.16 1.04 1.28
C SER A 227 14.59 1.04 -0.19
N ASP A 228 14.66 2.21 -0.82
CA ASP A 228 15.10 2.39 -2.21
C ASP A 228 16.51 2.98 -2.23
N VAL A 229 17.48 2.14 -2.61
CA VAL A 229 18.88 2.53 -2.74
C VAL A 229 19.17 2.85 -4.21
N GLN A 230 19.28 4.13 -4.53
CA GLN A 230 19.46 4.60 -5.91
C GLN A 230 20.94 4.60 -6.32
N SER A 231 21.19 4.81 -7.61
CA SER A 231 22.55 4.83 -8.17
C SER A 231 23.49 5.78 -7.41
N GLY A 232 24.62 5.25 -6.94
CA GLY A 232 25.62 5.97 -6.14
C GLY A 232 25.26 6.17 -4.67
N GLY A 233 24.12 5.65 -4.18
CA GLY A 233 23.79 5.59 -2.76
C GLY A 233 24.50 4.43 -2.04
N VAL A 234 24.72 4.57 -0.74
CA VAL A 234 25.44 3.58 0.09
C VAL A 234 24.58 3.16 1.29
N VAL A 235 24.31 1.87 1.46
CA VAL A 235 23.67 1.35 2.69
C VAL A 235 24.49 0.26 3.37
N SER A 236 24.34 0.14 4.69
CA SER A 236 24.96 -0.95 5.46
C SER A 236 24.11 -1.40 6.66
N GLY A 237 24.07 -2.69 6.99
CA GLY A 237 23.33 -3.13 8.19
C GLY A 237 21.82 -3.02 8.00
N VAL A 238 21.29 -3.55 6.90
CA VAL A 238 19.84 -3.51 6.62
C VAL A 238 19.20 -4.81 7.11
N THR A 239 18.18 -4.73 7.96
CA THR A 239 17.34 -5.87 8.36
C THR A 239 15.97 -5.72 7.71
N VAL A 240 15.53 -6.71 6.94
CA VAL A 240 14.24 -6.71 6.24
C VAL A 240 13.37 -7.81 6.83
N ASP A 241 12.29 -7.43 7.51
CA ASP A 241 11.33 -8.34 8.13
C ASP A 241 10.21 -8.73 7.16
N SER A 242 9.30 -9.59 7.63
CA SER A 242 8.16 -10.07 6.84
C SER A 242 7.38 -8.94 6.17
N SER A 243 7.19 -9.04 4.85
CA SER A 243 6.54 -8.05 3.98
C SER A 243 7.26 -6.69 3.88
N GLY A 244 8.49 -6.57 4.40
CA GLY A 244 9.39 -5.46 4.11
C GLY A 244 10.13 -5.70 2.78
N PHE A 245 10.56 -4.60 2.16
CA PHE A 245 11.22 -4.64 0.85
C PHE A 245 12.41 -3.68 0.76
N ILE A 246 13.51 -4.14 0.16
CA ILE A 246 14.63 -3.29 -0.25
C ILE A 246 14.89 -3.42 -1.75
N GLN A 247 15.02 -2.29 -2.42
CA GLN A 247 15.44 -2.20 -3.82
C GLN A 247 16.84 -1.60 -3.89
N ILE A 248 17.71 -2.20 -4.71
CA ILE A 248 19.10 -1.77 -4.89
C ILE A 248 19.30 -1.51 -6.38
N ALA A 249 19.44 -0.23 -6.75
CA ALA A 249 19.62 0.17 -8.13
C ALA A 249 21.04 -0.08 -8.66
N ALA A 250 21.16 -0.28 -9.97
CA ALA A 250 22.39 -0.17 -10.74
C ALA A 250 23.31 0.99 -10.27
N GLY A 251 24.55 0.67 -9.92
CA GLY A 251 25.56 1.61 -9.42
C GLY A 251 25.42 2.00 -7.94
N ALA A 252 24.48 1.41 -7.18
CA ALA A 252 24.40 1.55 -5.73
C ALA A 252 25.43 0.66 -5.01
N THR A 253 25.69 0.94 -3.73
CA THR A 253 26.47 0.07 -2.83
C THR A 253 25.65 -0.32 -1.62
N ALA A 254 25.54 -1.61 -1.32
CA ALA A 254 24.81 -2.11 -0.17
C ALA A 254 25.64 -3.17 0.57
N SER A 255 25.59 -3.19 1.90
CA SER A 255 26.33 -4.20 2.66
C SER A 255 25.66 -4.66 3.95
N ASN A 256 26.05 -5.82 4.48
CA ASN A 256 25.53 -6.36 5.74
C ASN A 256 23.99 -6.40 5.76
N ILE A 257 23.39 -6.97 4.71
CA ILE A 257 21.93 -7.07 4.58
C ILE A 257 21.48 -8.39 5.22
N THR A 258 20.41 -8.37 6.00
CA THR A 258 19.76 -9.55 6.56
C THR A 258 18.30 -9.54 6.15
N LEU A 259 17.91 -10.50 5.31
CA LEU A 259 16.52 -10.72 4.94
C LEU A 259 15.96 -11.80 5.85
N ASN A 260 15.09 -11.42 6.79
CA ASN A 260 14.38 -12.36 7.67
C ASN A 260 13.22 -13.03 6.90
N SER A 261 12.66 -14.09 7.46
CA SER A 261 11.55 -14.84 6.85
C SER A 261 10.40 -13.91 6.39
N GLY A 262 10.06 -13.96 5.10
CA GLY A 262 9.04 -13.12 4.46
C GLY A 262 9.52 -11.74 4.00
N GLY A 263 10.78 -11.39 4.27
CA GLY A 263 11.44 -10.19 3.74
C GLY A 263 11.94 -10.40 2.31
N SER A 264 12.08 -9.31 1.57
CA SER A 264 12.45 -9.38 0.14
C SER A 264 13.45 -8.29 -0.26
N ALA A 265 14.35 -8.63 -1.18
CA ALA A 265 15.28 -7.70 -1.80
C ALA A 265 15.32 -7.87 -3.32
N TYR A 266 15.47 -6.76 -4.05
CA TYR A 266 15.66 -6.78 -5.50
C TYR A 266 16.86 -5.92 -5.92
N VAL A 267 17.80 -6.53 -6.62
CA VAL A 267 18.97 -5.87 -7.23
C VAL A 267 18.68 -5.63 -8.71
N LEU A 268 18.63 -4.36 -9.11
CA LEU A 268 18.34 -3.92 -10.47
C LEU A 268 19.61 -3.75 -11.30
N ASP A 269 19.52 -4.12 -12.57
CA ASP A 269 20.56 -3.87 -13.57
C ASP A 269 20.12 -2.83 -14.61
N ASN A 270 21.09 -2.13 -15.20
CA ASN A 270 20.91 -1.23 -16.33
C ASN A 270 22.13 -1.35 -17.26
N ASP A 271 22.05 -2.25 -18.25
CA ASP A 271 22.90 -2.37 -19.45
C ASP A 271 24.28 -1.69 -19.33
N GLY A 272 25.19 -2.22 -18.50
CA GLY A 272 26.58 -1.78 -18.38
C GLY A 272 26.99 -1.09 -17.07
N VAL A 273 26.10 -0.99 -16.08
CA VAL A 273 26.42 -0.52 -14.71
C VAL A 273 25.62 -1.34 -13.69
N GLY A 274 26.25 -2.25 -12.95
CA GLY A 274 25.56 -2.97 -11.87
C GLY A 274 25.81 -2.39 -10.48
N ALA A 275 25.08 -2.93 -9.50
CA ALA A 275 25.21 -2.62 -8.09
C ALA A 275 26.43 -3.32 -7.45
N THR A 276 26.87 -2.84 -6.29
CA THR A 276 27.84 -3.53 -5.42
C THR A 276 27.13 -3.98 -4.15
N VAL A 277 26.98 -5.27 -3.92
CA VAL A 277 26.29 -5.82 -2.74
C VAL A 277 27.23 -6.76 -1.99
N ASP A 278 27.56 -6.45 -0.74
CA ASP A 278 28.49 -7.25 0.06
C ASP A 278 27.87 -7.78 1.36
N ASN A 279 28.09 -9.04 1.69
CA ASN A 279 27.63 -9.64 2.95
C ASN A 279 26.10 -9.56 3.11
N ILE A 280 25.37 -10.20 2.19
CA ILE A 280 23.92 -10.37 2.28
C ILE A 280 23.60 -11.76 2.84
N THR A 281 22.75 -11.82 3.85
CA THR A 281 22.21 -13.04 4.45
C THR A 281 20.73 -13.15 4.12
N VAL A 282 20.35 -14.24 3.46
CA VAL A 282 18.95 -14.53 3.12
C VAL A 282 18.50 -15.69 4.01
N ALA A 283 17.55 -15.43 4.92
CA ALA A 283 16.99 -16.44 5.80
C ALA A 283 15.98 -17.35 5.07
N SER A 284 15.60 -18.45 5.71
CA SER A 284 14.52 -19.32 5.22
C SER A 284 13.24 -18.52 5.00
N GLY A 285 12.59 -18.68 3.85
CA GLY A 285 11.35 -17.99 3.49
C GLY A 285 11.53 -16.52 3.09
N ALA A 286 12.77 -16.03 2.99
CA ALA A 286 13.09 -14.73 2.41
C ALA A 286 13.47 -14.86 0.93
N ILE A 287 13.32 -13.78 0.16
CA ILE A 287 13.54 -13.76 -1.29
C ILE A 287 14.60 -12.71 -1.65
N LEU A 288 15.62 -13.12 -2.39
CA LEU A 288 16.56 -12.23 -3.08
C LEU A 288 16.40 -12.40 -4.58
N GLU A 289 16.17 -11.30 -5.30
CA GLU A 289 16.10 -11.27 -6.75
C GLU A 289 17.24 -10.42 -7.33
N ILE A 290 17.85 -10.88 -8.42
CA ILE A 290 18.97 -10.25 -9.12
C ILE A 290 18.60 -10.11 -10.60
N GLY A 291 18.58 -8.88 -11.11
CA GLY A 291 18.03 -8.55 -12.42
C GLY A 291 19.03 -8.49 -13.58
N GLY A 292 20.30 -8.85 -13.40
CA GLY A 292 21.31 -8.64 -14.44
C GLY A 292 22.69 -9.26 -14.27
N THR A 293 23.65 -8.83 -15.09
CA THR A 293 25.00 -9.43 -15.23
C THR A 293 26.17 -8.47 -15.01
N ASP A 294 25.93 -7.27 -14.49
CA ASP A 294 26.98 -6.29 -14.20
C ASP A 294 27.14 -6.05 -12.67
N ASP A 295 26.51 -6.89 -11.83
CA ASP A 295 26.39 -6.71 -10.38
C ASP A 295 27.55 -7.36 -9.61
N ALA A 296 28.26 -6.59 -8.79
CA ALA A 296 29.29 -7.09 -7.90
C ALA A 296 28.68 -7.59 -6.57
N ILE A 297 28.18 -8.83 -6.56
CA ILE A 297 27.62 -9.46 -5.35
C ILE A 297 28.67 -10.35 -4.68
N THR A 298 29.05 -10.03 -3.45
CA THR A 298 30.05 -10.75 -2.66
C THR A 298 29.55 -11.16 -1.28
N ASN A 299 30.13 -12.22 -0.73
CA ASN A 299 29.81 -12.75 0.60
C ASN A 299 28.31 -13.04 0.79
N LEU A 300 27.63 -13.53 -0.24
CA LEU A 300 26.24 -13.97 -0.13
C LEU A 300 26.15 -15.23 0.76
N THR A 301 25.28 -15.19 1.77
CA THR A 301 24.91 -16.31 2.63
C THR A 301 23.45 -16.65 2.38
N LEU A 302 23.18 -17.87 1.94
CA LEU A 302 21.82 -18.38 1.71
C LEU A 302 21.53 -19.44 2.76
N SER A 303 20.49 -19.23 3.55
CA SER A 303 19.98 -20.25 4.48
C SER A 303 19.14 -21.27 3.71
N ALA A 304 19.07 -22.50 4.20
CA ALA A 304 18.13 -23.49 3.65
C ALA A 304 16.69 -22.94 3.66
N GLY A 305 16.00 -23.01 2.53
CA GLY A 305 14.66 -22.44 2.33
C GLY A 305 14.62 -20.97 1.92
N ALA A 306 15.78 -20.32 1.76
CA ALA A 306 15.89 -19.02 1.08
C ALA A 306 15.63 -19.17 -0.42
N GLU A 307 15.02 -18.16 -1.03
CA GLU A 307 14.79 -18.12 -2.48
C GLU A 307 15.74 -17.11 -3.13
N LEU A 308 16.54 -17.57 -4.10
CA LEU A 308 17.35 -16.72 -4.95
C LEU A 308 16.81 -16.79 -6.38
N LEU A 309 16.42 -15.64 -6.92
CA LEU A 309 15.93 -15.46 -8.27
C LEU A 309 16.98 -14.70 -9.08
N ILE A 310 17.33 -15.22 -10.25
CA ILE A 310 18.22 -14.55 -11.21
C ILE A 310 17.38 -14.33 -12.48
N ASP A 311 16.93 -13.10 -12.70
CA ASP A 311 16.04 -12.73 -13.80
C ASP A 311 16.86 -12.38 -15.05
N LEU A 312 17.32 -13.42 -15.76
CA LEU A 312 18.09 -13.31 -17.00
C LEU A 312 17.41 -14.07 -18.14
N ASP A 313 17.59 -13.59 -19.38
CA ASP A 313 17.10 -14.32 -20.56
C ASP A 313 17.87 -15.64 -20.71
N PRO A 314 17.20 -16.81 -20.58
CA PRO A 314 17.86 -18.10 -20.67
C PRO A 314 18.35 -18.46 -22.08
N SER A 315 18.01 -17.64 -23.10
CA SER A 315 18.57 -17.77 -24.45
C SER A 315 19.94 -17.12 -24.59
N ASP A 316 20.26 -16.16 -23.72
CA ASP A 316 21.51 -15.41 -23.73
C ASP A 316 22.46 -15.84 -22.61
N TYR A 317 21.93 -16.32 -21.48
CA TYR A 317 22.69 -16.66 -20.28
C TYR A 317 22.34 -18.03 -19.70
N THR A 318 23.33 -18.63 -19.02
CA THR A 318 23.18 -19.83 -18.19
C THR A 318 23.86 -19.62 -16.85
N VAL A 319 23.51 -20.40 -15.83
CA VAL A 319 24.09 -20.31 -14.48
C VAL A 319 24.81 -21.62 -14.16
N SER A 320 25.98 -21.52 -13.52
CA SER A 320 26.73 -22.64 -12.99
C SER A 320 27.16 -22.37 -11.56
N TYR A 321 27.31 -23.43 -10.77
CA TYR A 321 27.58 -23.33 -9.33
C TYR A 321 28.98 -23.86 -9.02
N ALA A 322 29.68 -23.14 -8.17
CA ALA A 322 30.92 -23.52 -7.52
C ALA A 322 30.75 -23.45 -6.00
N SER A 323 31.68 -24.04 -5.24
CA SER A 323 31.61 -24.07 -3.78
C SER A 323 31.65 -22.68 -3.12
N ASP A 324 32.16 -21.69 -3.82
CA ASP A 324 32.40 -20.33 -3.35
C ASP A 324 31.79 -19.28 -4.28
N ALA A 325 31.10 -19.68 -5.35
CA ALA A 325 30.54 -18.77 -6.32
C ALA A 325 29.37 -19.33 -7.12
N ILE A 326 28.52 -18.43 -7.63
CA ILE A 326 27.55 -18.70 -8.70
C ILE A 326 28.03 -17.94 -9.94
N ASN A 327 28.42 -18.66 -10.99
CA ASN A 327 28.89 -18.05 -12.23
C ASN A 327 27.75 -17.96 -13.25
N ILE A 328 27.52 -16.77 -13.78
CA ILE A 328 26.63 -16.52 -14.90
C ILE A 328 27.48 -16.60 -16.17
N LEU A 329 27.08 -17.44 -17.12
CA LEU A 329 27.80 -17.71 -18.36
C LEU A 329 26.99 -17.18 -19.55
N ASP A 330 27.64 -16.55 -20.50
CA ASP A 330 27.02 -16.09 -21.75
C ASP A 330 26.72 -17.25 -22.73
N SER A 331 26.08 -16.93 -23.84
CA SER A 331 25.77 -17.89 -24.93
C SER A 331 27.00 -18.56 -25.56
N THR A 332 28.21 -18.07 -25.30
CA THR A 332 29.49 -18.68 -25.74
C THR A 332 30.10 -19.61 -24.68
N GLY A 333 29.53 -19.63 -23.47
CA GLY A 333 30.02 -20.37 -22.31
C GLY A 333 31.13 -19.64 -21.54
N ALA A 334 31.39 -18.36 -21.84
CA ALA A 334 32.30 -17.54 -21.08
C ALA A 334 31.59 -16.96 -19.85
N THR A 335 32.30 -16.79 -18.74
CA THR A 335 31.74 -16.14 -17.54
C THR A 335 31.42 -14.68 -17.85
N ALA A 336 30.12 -14.35 -17.87
CA ALA A 336 29.61 -13.00 -17.95
C ALA A 336 29.71 -12.31 -16.58
N ASP A 337 29.35 -13.02 -15.50
CA ASP A 337 29.35 -12.48 -14.15
C ASP A 337 29.57 -13.56 -13.07
N THR A 338 29.90 -13.16 -11.84
CA THR A 338 30.16 -14.06 -10.71
C THR A 338 29.68 -13.49 -9.38
N ILE A 339 28.71 -14.18 -8.78
CA ILE A 339 28.25 -13.92 -7.41
C ILE A 339 29.13 -14.72 -6.45
N SER A 340 29.86 -14.06 -5.56
CA SER A 340 30.71 -14.75 -4.56
C SER A 340 29.92 -15.07 -3.30
N LEU A 341 30.08 -16.28 -2.79
CA LEU A 341 29.40 -16.80 -1.61
C LEU A 341 30.29 -16.67 -0.38
N ALA A 342 29.72 -16.29 0.77
CA ALA A 342 30.47 -16.21 2.05
C ALA A 342 30.81 -17.60 2.62
N SER A 343 29.98 -18.58 2.28
CA SER A 343 30.16 -19.98 2.61
C SER A 343 29.53 -20.83 1.50
N PRO A 344 29.97 -22.09 1.33
CA PRO A 344 29.26 -23.00 0.45
C PRO A 344 27.79 -23.04 0.82
N ILE A 345 26.93 -23.02 -0.20
CA ILE A 345 25.49 -23.18 0.01
C ILE A 345 25.26 -24.56 0.61
N ASP A 346 24.79 -24.61 1.85
CA ASP A 346 24.34 -25.86 2.47
C ASP A 346 23.19 -26.43 1.62
N GLY A 347 23.40 -27.60 1.02
CA GLY A 347 22.45 -28.18 0.06
C GLY A 347 22.58 -27.62 -1.36
N ALA A 348 23.78 -27.27 -1.85
CA ALA A 348 24.01 -26.79 -3.22
C ALA A 348 23.40 -27.67 -4.36
N SER A 349 23.01 -28.92 -4.08
CA SER A 349 22.24 -29.78 -5.00
C SER A 349 20.75 -29.42 -5.12
N ASP A 350 20.22 -28.57 -4.23
CA ASP A 350 18.80 -28.22 -4.08
C ASP A 350 18.43 -26.91 -4.80
N PHE A 351 19.41 -26.25 -5.44
CA PHE A 351 19.15 -25.13 -6.34
C PHE A 351 18.51 -25.65 -7.64
N THR A 352 17.21 -25.45 -7.83
CA THR A 352 16.61 -25.62 -9.16
C THR A 352 16.81 -24.36 -9.98
N GLN A 353 17.61 -24.47 -11.03
CA GLN A 353 17.66 -23.48 -12.09
C GLN A 353 16.32 -23.51 -12.87
N THR A 354 15.52 -22.46 -12.74
CA THR A 354 14.28 -22.29 -13.49
C THR A 354 14.51 -21.32 -14.64
N ASN A 355 14.76 -21.83 -15.85
CA ASN A 355 14.85 -20.99 -17.05
C ASN A 355 13.46 -20.42 -17.39
N ALA A 356 13.40 -19.14 -17.77
CA ALA A 356 12.19 -18.38 -18.11
C ALA A 356 11.30 -18.99 -19.24
N THR A 357 11.74 -20.07 -19.89
CA THR A 357 11.03 -20.76 -20.99
C THR A 357 10.37 -22.09 -20.61
N GLY A 358 10.46 -22.55 -19.35
CA GLY A 358 9.64 -23.67 -18.85
C GLY A 358 9.97 -25.07 -19.43
N SER A 359 11.19 -25.28 -19.91
CA SER A 359 11.71 -26.61 -20.31
C SER A 359 12.70 -27.12 -19.24
N GLN A 360 12.43 -28.27 -18.63
CA GLN A 360 12.93 -28.64 -17.31
C GLN A 360 14.12 -29.59 -17.25
N ALA A 361 14.90 -29.46 -16.17
CA ALA A 361 15.35 -30.57 -15.33
C ALA A 361 14.81 -30.32 -13.90
N GLN A 362 13.99 -31.23 -13.37
CA GLN A 362 13.24 -31.16 -12.09
C GLN A 362 13.73 -32.32 -11.20
N THR A 363 13.74 -32.32 -9.86
CA THR A 363 12.79 -31.93 -8.78
C THR A 363 13.58 -31.90 -7.44
N ALA A 364 13.29 -31.13 -6.38
CA ALA A 364 12.01 -30.69 -5.83
C ALA A 364 12.18 -29.40 -5.02
N PHE A 365 11.41 -28.36 -5.36
CA PHE A 365 11.02 -27.36 -4.38
C PHE A 365 9.71 -27.85 -3.75
N GLU A 366 9.72 -28.17 -2.45
CA GLU A 366 8.48 -28.14 -1.68
C GLU A 366 7.98 -26.69 -1.62
N LEU A 367 6.70 -26.55 -1.89
CA LEU A 367 5.97 -25.34 -1.68
C LEU A 367 5.64 -25.22 -0.20
N THR A 368 5.88 -24.04 0.35
CA THR A 368 5.23 -23.58 1.57
C THR A 368 3.70 -23.74 1.44
N ASP A 369 3.19 -24.73 2.17
CA ASP A 369 1.83 -25.15 2.49
C ASP A 369 0.68 -24.17 2.22
N ILE A 370 0.18 -24.04 0.99
CA ILE A 370 -1.11 -23.34 0.75
C ILE A 370 -2.21 -24.39 0.56
N ALA A 371 -2.97 -24.65 1.62
CA ALA A 371 -4.23 -25.40 1.57
C ALA A 371 -5.40 -24.42 1.79
N CYS A 372 -6.15 -24.06 0.74
CA CYS A 372 -7.18 -23.03 0.79
C CYS A 372 -8.24 -23.24 -0.30
N TYR A 373 -9.43 -22.70 -0.06
CA TYR A 373 -10.48 -22.59 -1.06
C TYR A 373 -10.42 -21.25 -1.79
N CYS A 374 -10.82 -21.22 -3.07
CA CYS A 374 -11.05 -19.96 -3.77
C CYS A 374 -12.42 -19.34 -3.38
N PRO A 375 -12.55 -18.00 -3.39
CA PRO A 375 -13.83 -17.32 -3.23
C PRO A 375 -14.91 -17.87 -4.16
N GLY A 376 -16.14 -17.91 -3.67
CA GLY A 376 -17.29 -18.47 -4.37
C GLY A 376 -17.54 -19.95 -4.07
N THR A 377 -16.58 -20.67 -3.48
CA THR A 377 -16.74 -22.08 -3.07
C THR A 377 -17.86 -22.23 -2.06
N ARG A 378 -18.88 -23.03 -2.36
CA ARG A 378 -20.02 -23.29 -1.47
C ARG A 378 -19.69 -24.35 -0.43
N ILE A 379 -19.74 -23.97 0.83
CA ILE A 379 -19.57 -24.84 1.99
C ILE A 379 -20.94 -25.19 2.58
N ALA A 380 -21.17 -26.47 2.86
CA ALA A 380 -22.40 -26.89 3.55
C ALA A 380 -22.46 -26.32 4.97
N VAL A 381 -23.60 -25.73 5.30
CA VAL A 381 -23.90 -25.13 6.61
C VAL A 381 -25.17 -25.74 7.20
N GLN A 382 -25.58 -25.30 8.39
CA GLN A 382 -26.78 -25.79 9.06
C GLN A 382 -28.02 -25.77 8.14
N ASN A 383 -28.21 -24.68 7.39
CA ASN A 383 -29.39 -24.43 6.55
C ASN A 383 -29.00 -24.25 5.07
N GLY A 384 -28.41 -25.28 4.46
CA GLY A 384 -28.07 -25.28 3.03
C GLY A 384 -26.57 -25.13 2.79
N GLU A 385 -26.18 -24.27 1.86
CA GLU A 385 -24.78 -24.01 1.51
C GLU A 385 -24.53 -22.50 1.44
N ALA A 386 -23.35 -22.06 1.87
CA ALA A 386 -22.93 -20.67 1.87
C ALA A 386 -21.56 -20.52 1.19
N PRO A 387 -21.31 -19.46 0.40
CA PRO A 387 -19.97 -19.19 -0.11
C PRO A 387 -18.98 -18.97 1.04
N ILE A 388 -17.78 -19.54 0.94
CA ILE A 388 -16.79 -19.54 2.02
C ILE A 388 -16.43 -18.13 2.51
N GLU A 389 -16.35 -17.15 1.62
CA GLU A 389 -16.03 -15.76 1.95
C GLU A 389 -17.11 -15.05 2.79
N THR A 390 -18.31 -15.62 2.86
CA THR A 390 -19.43 -15.08 3.64
C THR A 390 -19.49 -15.60 5.08
N LEU A 391 -18.77 -16.69 5.37
CA LEU A 391 -18.76 -17.31 6.70
C LEU A 391 -18.04 -16.42 7.72
N GLN A 392 -18.49 -16.50 8.97
CA GLN A 392 -17.93 -15.80 10.12
C GLN A 392 -17.54 -16.79 11.22
N ILE A 393 -16.64 -16.36 12.11
CA ILE A 393 -16.32 -17.12 13.33
C ILE A 393 -17.61 -17.33 14.12
N GLY A 394 -17.85 -18.58 14.51
CA GLY A 394 -19.05 -19.03 15.20
C GLY A 394 -20.13 -19.63 14.28
N ASP A 395 -20.06 -19.44 12.95
CA ASP A 395 -21.05 -20.03 12.04
C ASP A 395 -20.99 -21.55 12.06
N LEU A 396 -22.16 -22.21 12.02
CA LEU A 396 -22.26 -23.66 12.05
C LEU A 396 -22.14 -24.27 10.65
N VAL A 397 -20.95 -24.80 10.35
CA VAL A 397 -20.69 -25.58 9.14
C VAL A 397 -21.03 -27.05 9.35
N ARG A 398 -21.50 -27.70 8.28
CA ARG A 398 -21.87 -29.12 8.28
C ARG A 398 -20.70 -29.95 7.78
N THR A 399 -20.20 -30.85 8.62
CA THR A 399 -19.11 -31.75 8.25
C THR A 399 -19.62 -32.95 7.45
N ALA A 400 -18.74 -33.69 6.77
CA ALA A 400 -19.09 -34.85 5.96
C ALA A 400 -19.78 -35.97 6.79
N SER A 401 -19.53 -36.00 8.11
CA SER A 401 -20.25 -36.89 9.05
C SER A 401 -21.72 -36.50 9.29
N GLY A 402 -22.12 -35.30 8.86
CA GLY A 402 -23.42 -34.69 9.12
C GLY A 402 -23.49 -33.83 10.38
N ALA A 403 -22.43 -33.83 11.20
CA ALA A 403 -22.33 -32.99 12.40
C ALA A 403 -22.27 -31.49 12.06
N LEU A 404 -22.76 -30.65 12.97
CA LEU A 404 -22.64 -29.19 12.88
C LEU A 404 -21.56 -28.72 13.83
N ARG A 405 -20.57 -28.01 13.31
CA ARG A 405 -19.45 -27.49 14.08
C ARG A 405 -19.28 -25.98 13.86
N PRO A 406 -19.00 -25.19 14.89
CA PRO A 406 -18.75 -23.77 14.75
C PRO A 406 -17.38 -23.53 14.10
N VAL A 407 -17.31 -22.55 13.20
CA VAL A 407 -16.03 -22.03 12.68
C VAL A 407 -15.25 -21.37 13.82
N ARG A 408 -14.02 -21.80 14.04
CA ARG A 408 -13.12 -21.27 15.07
C ARG A 408 -12.30 -20.09 14.53
N TRP A 409 -11.80 -20.20 13.31
CA TRP A 409 -11.03 -19.15 12.65
C TRP A 409 -11.12 -19.26 11.12
N ILE A 410 -10.82 -18.15 10.45
CA ILE A 410 -10.86 -18.05 8.99
C ILE A 410 -9.56 -17.40 8.52
N GLY A 411 -8.70 -18.19 7.87
CA GLY A 411 -7.46 -17.70 7.26
C GLY A 411 -7.74 -17.07 5.90
N ARG A 412 -7.08 -15.94 5.60
CA ARG A 412 -7.19 -15.23 4.31
C ARG A 412 -5.81 -14.87 3.75
N ARG A 413 -5.65 -15.04 2.44
CA ARG A 413 -4.46 -14.60 1.70
C ARG A 413 -4.83 -14.23 0.27
N SER A 414 -4.23 -13.16 -0.25
CA SER A 414 -4.39 -12.75 -1.65
C SER A 414 -3.04 -12.45 -2.30
N TYR A 415 -2.93 -12.70 -3.59
CA TYR A 415 -1.75 -12.45 -4.41
C TYR A 415 -2.11 -11.54 -5.59
N ALA A 416 -1.29 -10.51 -5.81
CA ALA A 416 -1.45 -9.63 -6.95
C ALA A 416 -1.18 -10.39 -8.27
N PRO A 417 -1.90 -10.09 -9.37
CA PRO A 417 -1.75 -10.80 -10.64
C PRO A 417 -0.30 -10.85 -11.18
N ALA A 418 0.47 -9.77 -10.95
CA ALA A 418 1.88 -9.69 -11.37
C ALA A 418 2.79 -10.68 -10.60
N PHE A 419 2.46 -10.98 -9.34
CA PHE A 419 3.19 -11.95 -8.50
C PHE A 419 2.75 -13.40 -8.79
N VAL A 420 1.50 -13.62 -9.18
CA VAL A 420 0.98 -14.96 -9.53
C VAL A 420 1.56 -15.45 -10.85
N GLY A 421 1.57 -14.60 -11.89
CA GLY A 421 2.13 -14.94 -13.21
C GLY A 421 1.72 -16.33 -13.72
N LYS A 422 2.72 -17.16 -14.10
CA LYS A 422 2.55 -18.58 -14.48
C LYS A 422 2.94 -19.56 -13.36
N ASN A 423 3.01 -19.09 -12.11
CA ASN A 423 3.52 -19.89 -11.01
C ASN A 423 2.50 -20.97 -10.59
N LYS A 424 2.62 -22.20 -11.13
CA LYS A 424 1.72 -23.35 -10.88
C LYS A 424 1.52 -23.69 -9.41
N LYS A 425 2.44 -23.23 -8.60
CA LYS A 425 2.47 -23.37 -7.15
C LYS A 425 1.40 -22.53 -6.43
N LEU A 426 1.04 -21.39 -7.02
CA LEU A 426 0.03 -20.44 -6.52
C LEU A 426 -1.27 -20.51 -7.33
N LEU A 427 -1.19 -21.00 -8.57
CA LEU A 427 -2.35 -21.16 -9.45
C LEU A 427 -3.36 -22.15 -8.83
N PRO A 428 -4.67 -21.89 -8.90
CA PRO A 428 -5.67 -22.84 -8.43
C PRO A 428 -5.69 -24.14 -9.25
N VAL A 429 -6.04 -25.24 -8.59
CA VAL A 429 -6.48 -26.50 -9.21
C VAL A 429 -8.00 -26.50 -9.27
N THR A 430 -8.54 -26.64 -10.47
CA THR A 430 -9.97 -26.74 -10.73
C THR A 430 -10.38 -28.21 -10.96
N ILE A 431 -11.16 -28.75 -10.03
CA ILE A 431 -11.82 -30.07 -10.14
C ILE A 431 -13.18 -29.85 -10.80
N LYS A 432 -13.37 -30.33 -12.04
CA LYS A 432 -14.61 -30.12 -12.79
C LYS A 432 -15.78 -30.90 -12.20
N ALA A 433 -17.00 -30.38 -12.39
CA ALA A 433 -18.23 -31.04 -11.96
C ALA A 433 -18.30 -32.51 -12.43
N GLY A 434 -18.50 -33.44 -11.49
CA GLY A 434 -18.59 -34.88 -11.76
C GLY A 434 -17.26 -35.62 -11.97
N ALA A 435 -16.12 -34.97 -11.75
CA ALA A 435 -14.79 -35.55 -11.96
C ALA A 435 -14.44 -36.68 -10.99
N LEU A 436 -14.81 -36.57 -9.71
CA LEU A 436 -14.43 -37.54 -8.67
C LEU A 436 -15.41 -38.71 -8.58
N ALA A 437 -16.71 -38.43 -8.74
CA ALA A 437 -17.79 -39.42 -8.83
C ALA A 437 -18.98 -38.81 -9.59
N SER A 438 -20.04 -39.59 -9.82
CA SER A 438 -21.23 -39.07 -10.49
C SER A 438 -21.84 -37.93 -9.67
N ASN A 439 -21.86 -36.73 -10.24
CA ASN A 439 -22.29 -35.48 -9.58
C ASN A 439 -21.41 -35.04 -8.39
N VAL A 440 -20.11 -35.39 -8.40
CA VAL A 440 -19.11 -34.96 -7.39
C VAL A 440 -17.82 -34.48 -8.08
N PRO A 441 -17.42 -33.20 -7.91
CA PRO A 441 -18.18 -32.13 -7.27
C PRO A 441 -19.47 -31.80 -8.06
N VAL A 442 -20.42 -31.13 -7.40
CA VAL A 442 -21.70 -30.71 -8.01
C VAL A 442 -21.51 -29.53 -8.97
N ARG A 443 -20.48 -28.72 -8.71
CA ARG A 443 -19.98 -27.62 -9.55
C ARG A 443 -18.47 -27.71 -9.67
N ASP A 444 -17.88 -26.92 -10.56
CA ASP A 444 -16.42 -26.81 -10.60
C ASP A 444 -15.91 -26.27 -9.25
N LEU A 445 -14.96 -26.96 -8.66
CA LEU A 445 -14.35 -26.63 -7.37
C LEU A 445 -12.90 -26.20 -7.61
N SER A 446 -12.62 -24.92 -7.42
CA SER A 446 -11.28 -24.34 -7.53
C SER A 446 -10.68 -24.14 -6.14
N ILE A 447 -9.51 -24.72 -5.92
CA ILE A 447 -8.82 -24.78 -4.63
C ILE A 447 -7.32 -24.65 -4.86
N SER A 448 -6.55 -24.31 -3.83
CA SER A 448 -5.09 -24.26 -3.95
C SER A 448 -4.50 -25.67 -4.19
N PRO A 449 -3.28 -25.76 -4.76
CA PRO A 449 -2.69 -27.05 -5.13
C PRO A 449 -2.55 -28.06 -3.98
N LEU A 450 -2.32 -27.61 -2.74
CA LEU A 450 -2.11 -28.50 -1.59
C LEU A 450 -3.38 -28.75 -0.76
N HIS A 451 -4.53 -28.17 -1.13
CA HIS A 451 -5.77 -28.41 -0.40
C HIS A 451 -6.20 -29.88 -0.53
N ALA A 452 -6.29 -30.60 0.59
CA ALA A 452 -6.54 -32.04 0.54
C ALA A 452 -8.03 -32.39 0.36
N MET A 453 -8.27 -33.26 -0.62
CA MET A 453 -9.57 -33.83 -0.95
C MET A 453 -9.70 -35.20 -0.32
N TYR A 454 -10.87 -35.51 0.24
CA TYR A 454 -11.12 -36.83 0.82
C TYR A 454 -11.70 -37.79 -0.23
N VAL A 455 -10.87 -38.74 -0.67
CA VAL A 455 -11.20 -39.70 -1.72
C VAL A 455 -10.85 -41.11 -1.25
N ASP A 456 -11.79 -42.05 -1.37
CA ASP A 456 -11.61 -43.48 -1.03
C ASP A 456 -11.03 -43.74 0.37
N GLY A 457 -11.41 -42.92 1.35
CA GLY A 457 -11.04 -43.11 2.75
C GLY A 457 -9.79 -42.35 3.21
N VAL A 458 -9.13 -41.60 2.32
CA VAL A 458 -7.87 -40.90 2.59
C VAL A 458 -7.89 -39.45 2.11
N LEU A 459 -7.07 -38.59 2.72
CA LEU A 459 -6.84 -37.21 2.30
C LEU A 459 -5.72 -37.15 1.24
N ILE A 460 -5.98 -36.51 0.10
CA ILE A 460 -5.05 -36.41 -1.02
C ILE A 460 -4.98 -34.95 -1.50
N PRO A 461 -3.80 -34.32 -1.59
CA PRO A 461 -3.64 -32.97 -2.15
C PRO A 461 -4.23 -32.84 -3.56
N ALA A 462 -4.91 -31.73 -3.86
CA ALA A 462 -5.56 -31.49 -5.15
C ALA A 462 -4.61 -31.63 -6.35
N SER A 463 -3.37 -31.17 -6.22
CA SER A 463 -2.31 -31.29 -7.23
C SER A 463 -2.00 -32.74 -7.61
N SER A 464 -2.08 -33.65 -6.65
CA SER A 464 -1.84 -35.10 -6.85
C SER A 464 -2.97 -35.79 -7.61
N LEU A 465 -4.12 -35.11 -7.80
CA LEU A 465 -5.26 -35.62 -8.54
C LEU A 465 -5.35 -35.07 -9.98
N VAL A 466 -4.46 -34.13 -10.36
CA VAL A 466 -4.48 -33.51 -11.69
C VAL A 466 -4.28 -34.56 -12.77
N ASN A 467 -5.20 -34.56 -13.74
CA ASN A 467 -5.18 -35.47 -14.89
C ASN A 467 -5.26 -34.75 -16.24
N GLY A 468 -5.26 -33.40 -16.23
CA GLY A 468 -5.22 -32.57 -17.43
C GLY A 468 -6.54 -32.47 -18.20
N ILE A 469 -7.60 -33.19 -17.79
CA ILE A 469 -8.91 -33.17 -18.48
C ILE A 469 -10.02 -32.77 -17.53
N SER A 470 -10.29 -33.61 -16.52
CA SER A 470 -11.38 -33.41 -15.57
C SER A 470 -10.92 -32.77 -14.27
N ILE A 471 -9.61 -32.80 -13.99
CA ILE A 471 -8.96 -32.10 -12.89
C ILE A 471 -7.77 -31.38 -13.52
N VAL A 472 -7.82 -30.05 -13.53
CA VAL A 472 -6.89 -29.21 -14.30
C VAL A 472 -6.27 -28.14 -13.42
N GLN A 473 -5.02 -27.80 -13.71
CA GLN A 473 -4.35 -26.64 -13.15
C GLN A 473 -4.75 -25.41 -13.98
N ASP A 474 -5.18 -24.32 -13.35
CA ASP A 474 -5.51 -23.08 -14.05
C ASP A 474 -4.26 -22.44 -14.67
N GLU A 475 -4.39 -21.71 -15.79
CA GLU A 475 -3.25 -21.11 -16.51
C GLU A 475 -3.14 -19.58 -16.37
N GLU A 476 -4.27 -18.85 -16.23
CA GLU A 476 -4.30 -17.37 -16.08
C GLU A 476 -5.50 -16.89 -15.23
N PRO A 477 -5.53 -17.09 -13.91
CA PRO A 477 -6.72 -16.84 -13.08
C PRO A 477 -6.96 -15.35 -12.73
N GLY A 478 -6.06 -14.43 -13.09
CA GLY A 478 -6.13 -13.03 -12.66
C GLY A 478 -5.63 -12.87 -11.22
N GLU A 479 -6.34 -12.11 -10.38
CA GLU A 479 -6.02 -12.00 -8.95
C GLU A 479 -6.38 -13.31 -8.23
N VAL A 480 -5.46 -13.87 -7.46
CA VAL A 480 -5.68 -15.13 -6.72
C VAL A 480 -5.92 -14.82 -5.26
N SER A 481 -7.10 -15.16 -4.77
CA SER A 481 -7.46 -15.08 -3.35
C SER A 481 -7.79 -16.47 -2.81
N TYR A 482 -7.41 -16.68 -1.56
CA TYR A 482 -7.50 -17.96 -0.86
C TYR A 482 -8.07 -17.76 0.54
N ILE A 483 -9.01 -18.62 0.91
CA ILE A 483 -9.71 -18.60 2.20
C ILE A 483 -9.73 -20.02 2.76
N HIS A 484 -9.44 -20.19 4.06
CA HIS A 484 -9.55 -21.48 4.71
C HIS A 484 -10.28 -21.38 6.06
N LEU A 485 -10.85 -22.50 6.52
CA LEU A 485 -11.68 -22.56 7.74
C LEU A 485 -11.05 -23.50 8.75
N GLU A 486 -10.80 -22.99 9.95
CA GLU A 486 -10.39 -23.79 11.11
C GLU A 486 -11.62 -24.08 11.98
N LEU A 487 -11.76 -25.33 12.44
CA LEU A 487 -12.76 -25.76 13.42
C LEU A 487 -12.08 -26.10 14.75
N GLU A 488 -12.86 -26.47 15.76
CA GLU A 488 -12.32 -26.96 17.05
C GLU A 488 -11.41 -28.20 16.90
N SER A 489 -11.68 -29.06 15.91
CA SER A 489 -10.81 -30.16 15.52
C SER A 489 -10.76 -30.26 14.01
N HIS A 490 -9.66 -30.79 13.47
CA HIS A 490 -9.59 -31.12 12.04
C HIS A 490 -10.74 -32.06 11.66
N ASP A 491 -11.47 -31.74 10.59
CA ASP A 491 -12.64 -32.49 10.12
C ASP A 491 -12.77 -32.32 8.59
N LEU A 492 -13.77 -32.96 7.99
CA LEU A 492 -14.09 -32.86 6.57
C LEU A 492 -15.29 -31.95 6.37
N LEU A 493 -15.15 -30.92 5.55
CA LEU A 493 -16.26 -30.08 5.08
C LEU A 493 -16.82 -30.63 3.77
N MET A 494 -18.08 -30.31 3.50
CA MET A 494 -18.66 -30.52 2.18
C MET A 494 -18.53 -29.23 1.37
N ALA A 495 -17.56 -29.17 0.46
CA ALA A 495 -17.33 -28.06 -0.47
C ALA A 495 -17.81 -28.44 -1.88
N GLU A 496 -18.76 -27.69 -2.44
CA GLU A 496 -19.43 -28.00 -3.72
C GLU A 496 -19.95 -29.45 -3.77
N GLY A 497 -20.47 -29.94 -2.64
CA GLY A 497 -20.91 -31.32 -2.47
C GLY A 497 -19.80 -32.38 -2.39
N THR A 498 -18.54 -31.95 -2.18
CA THR A 498 -17.36 -32.82 -2.10
C THR A 498 -16.70 -32.76 -0.72
N PRO A 499 -16.39 -33.91 -0.10
CA PRO A 499 -15.59 -33.94 1.13
C PRO A 499 -14.16 -33.40 0.91
N SER A 500 -13.78 -32.36 1.65
CA SER A 500 -12.45 -31.75 1.64
C SER A 500 -12.07 -31.28 3.04
N GLU A 501 -10.78 -31.09 3.29
CA GLU A 501 -10.30 -30.81 4.64
C GLU A 501 -10.64 -29.41 5.18
N THR A 502 -10.70 -29.28 6.50
CA THR A 502 -10.59 -28.01 7.23
C THR A 502 -9.12 -27.66 7.45
N TYR A 503 -8.80 -26.45 7.89
CA TYR A 503 -7.45 -26.11 8.31
C TYR A 503 -7.05 -26.97 9.52
N VAL A 504 -5.87 -27.58 9.44
CA VAL A 504 -5.18 -28.22 10.56
C VAL A 504 -4.07 -27.29 11.02
N GLU A 505 -3.93 -27.09 12.33
CA GLU A 505 -2.77 -26.36 12.84
C GLU A 505 -1.53 -27.24 12.78
N ASP A 506 -0.81 -27.15 11.68
CA ASP A 506 0.47 -27.83 11.41
C ASP A 506 1.67 -26.88 11.49
N GLY A 507 1.44 -25.63 11.88
CA GLY A 507 2.44 -24.57 11.95
C GLY A 507 2.43 -23.60 10.77
N SER A 508 1.61 -23.85 9.75
CA SER A 508 1.51 -23.01 8.56
C SER A 508 0.67 -21.73 8.75
N ARG A 509 0.04 -21.49 9.91
CA ARG A 509 -0.88 -20.34 10.14
C ARG A 509 -0.30 -18.99 9.73
N GLY A 510 1.01 -18.80 9.93
CA GLY A 510 1.73 -17.57 9.61
C GLY A 510 1.70 -17.18 8.13
N ILE A 511 1.34 -18.10 7.23
CA ILE A 511 1.17 -17.77 5.81
C ILE A 511 -0.06 -16.87 5.56
N PHE A 512 -1.05 -16.86 6.45
CA PHE A 512 -2.26 -16.07 6.23
C PHE A 512 -2.04 -14.61 6.66
N GLN A 513 -2.52 -13.66 5.83
CA GLN A 513 -2.35 -12.22 6.08
C GLN A 513 -2.99 -11.77 7.39
N ASN A 514 -3.99 -12.50 7.86
CA ASN A 514 -4.69 -12.23 9.12
C ASN A 514 -4.31 -13.20 10.25
N ALA A 515 -3.13 -13.82 10.20
CA ALA A 515 -2.65 -14.71 11.26
C ALA A 515 -2.63 -14.04 12.63
N ALA A 516 -2.27 -12.75 12.71
CA ALA A 516 -2.25 -11.98 13.95
C ALA A 516 -3.63 -11.87 14.63
N ASP A 517 -4.72 -11.89 13.85
CA ASP A 517 -6.09 -11.86 14.39
C ASP A 517 -6.37 -13.10 15.25
N TYR A 518 -5.83 -14.27 14.87
CA TYR A 518 -6.00 -15.51 15.61
C TYR A 518 -5.39 -15.40 17.01
N TYR A 519 -4.14 -14.95 17.11
CA TYR A 519 -3.42 -14.83 18.37
C TYR A 519 -4.02 -13.75 19.28
N THR A 520 -4.65 -12.73 18.69
CA THR A 520 -5.41 -11.72 19.43
C THR A 520 -6.70 -12.30 20.02
N LEU A 521 -7.40 -13.16 19.27
CA LEU A 521 -8.64 -13.81 19.70
C LEU A 521 -8.40 -14.95 20.69
N TYR A 522 -7.27 -15.63 20.57
CA TYR A 522 -6.91 -16.81 21.35
C TYR A 522 -5.47 -16.70 21.91
N PRO A 523 -5.22 -15.76 22.84
CA PRO A 523 -3.87 -15.49 23.36
C PRO A 523 -3.26 -16.67 24.13
N ASP A 524 -4.10 -17.55 24.69
CA ASP A 524 -3.69 -18.73 25.44
C ASP A 524 -3.65 -20.02 24.58
N ALA A 525 -3.79 -19.90 23.25
CA ALA A 525 -3.80 -21.06 22.37
C ALA A 525 -2.38 -21.62 22.18
N GLY A 526 -2.05 -22.69 22.91
CA GLY A 526 -0.81 -23.43 22.73
C GLY A 526 -0.74 -24.21 21.41
N ARG A 527 0.47 -24.47 20.93
CA ARG A 527 0.74 -25.31 19.75
C ARG A 527 0.50 -26.78 20.11
N ALA A 528 -0.56 -27.39 19.58
CA ALA A 528 -0.84 -28.83 19.70
C ALA A 528 -0.30 -29.58 18.47
N GLU A 529 -0.02 -30.89 18.59
CA GLU A 529 0.32 -31.70 17.42
C GLU A 529 -0.85 -31.75 16.42
N PRO A 530 -0.60 -31.65 15.10
CA PRO A 530 -1.65 -31.73 14.09
C PRO A 530 -2.27 -33.13 14.08
N VAL A 531 -3.53 -33.22 14.47
CA VAL A 531 -4.30 -34.47 14.43
C VAL A 531 -5.20 -34.48 13.20
N TYR A 532 -4.87 -35.32 12.22
CA TYR A 532 -5.66 -35.44 11.00
C TYR A 532 -6.94 -36.26 11.20
N CYS A 533 -8.03 -35.90 10.52
CA CYS A 533 -9.33 -36.60 10.62
C CYS A 533 -9.38 -37.91 9.81
N ALA A 534 -8.44 -38.10 8.88
CA ALA A 534 -8.24 -39.30 8.09
C ALA A 534 -6.76 -39.45 7.71
N PRO A 535 -6.30 -40.65 7.34
CA PRO A 535 -4.94 -40.84 6.84
C PRO A 535 -4.69 -39.98 5.60
N ARG A 536 -3.62 -39.19 5.62
CA ARG A 536 -3.17 -38.38 4.48
C ARG A 536 -2.20 -39.22 3.64
N VAL A 537 -2.46 -39.26 2.33
CA VAL A 537 -1.72 -40.08 1.36
C VAL A 537 -1.21 -39.17 0.26
N GLU A 538 0.10 -38.95 0.25
CA GLU A 538 0.81 -38.10 -0.71
C GLU A 538 1.61 -38.93 -1.72
N GLY A 539 1.46 -40.25 -1.68
CA GLY A 539 2.17 -41.20 -2.53
C GLY A 539 1.72 -42.64 -2.36
N GLY A 540 2.21 -43.54 -3.21
CA GLY A 540 2.05 -44.98 -3.04
C GLY A 540 0.92 -45.67 -3.82
N GLU A 541 0.83 -47.00 -3.70
CA GLU A 541 -0.08 -47.89 -4.45
C GLU A 541 -1.55 -47.49 -4.31
N GLN A 542 -1.93 -47.00 -3.14
CA GLN A 542 -3.29 -46.52 -2.90
C GLN A 542 -3.61 -45.27 -3.74
N LEU A 543 -2.70 -44.28 -3.79
CA LEU A 543 -2.87 -43.09 -4.63
C LEU A 543 -2.88 -43.43 -6.13
N ALA A 544 -1.97 -44.32 -6.56
CA ALA A 544 -1.90 -44.75 -7.96
C ALA A 544 -3.21 -45.40 -8.45
N LYS A 545 -3.84 -46.25 -7.61
CA LYS A 545 -5.15 -46.85 -7.93
C LYS A 545 -6.25 -45.81 -8.06
N ILE A 546 -6.26 -44.82 -7.18
CA ILE A 546 -7.25 -43.72 -7.20
C ILE A 546 -7.07 -42.88 -8.47
N TRP A 547 -5.83 -42.50 -8.81
CA TRP A 547 -5.53 -41.72 -10.01
C TRP A 547 -5.93 -42.47 -11.29
N HIS A 548 -5.57 -43.75 -11.44
CA HIS A 548 -5.96 -44.57 -12.60
C HIS A 548 -7.47 -44.62 -12.80
N ARG A 549 -8.24 -44.82 -11.72
CA ARG A 549 -9.71 -44.82 -11.76
C ARG A 549 -10.27 -43.47 -12.25
N LEU A 550 -9.69 -42.35 -11.82
CA LEU A 550 -10.10 -41.01 -12.26
C LEU A 550 -9.72 -40.73 -13.72
N ALA A 551 -8.57 -41.22 -14.17
CA ALA A 551 -8.12 -41.12 -15.56
C ALA A 551 -9.02 -41.94 -16.52
N GLU A 552 -9.37 -43.18 -16.17
CA GLU A 552 -10.31 -44.00 -16.94
C GLU A 552 -11.69 -43.32 -17.05
N ARG A 553 -12.15 -42.72 -15.94
CA ARG A 553 -13.39 -41.93 -15.91
C ARG A 553 -13.33 -40.73 -16.86
N ALA A 554 -12.16 -40.11 -17.02
CA ALA A 554 -11.90 -39.04 -17.97
C ALA A 554 -11.69 -39.53 -19.42
N ARG A 555 -11.75 -40.84 -19.68
CA ARG A 555 -11.49 -41.51 -20.97
C ARG A 555 -10.04 -41.38 -21.47
N LEU A 556 -9.08 -41.29 -20.57
CA LEU A 556 -7.64 -41.39 -20.88
C LEU A 556 -7.23 -42.86 -20.98
N ASN A 557 -6.32 -43.19 -21.91
CA ASN A 557 -5.70 -44.51 -21.95
C ASN A 557 -4.34 -44.47 -21.23
N PRO A 558 -4.23 -45.00 -20.00
CA PRO A 558 -3.03 -44.86 -19.18
C PRO A 558 -1.77 -45.51 -19.80
N ASP A 559 -1.93 -46.45 -20.73
CA ASP A 559 -0.82 -47.17 -21.36
C ASP A 559 -0.23 -46.47 -22.60
N THR A 560 -0.94 -45.51 -23.22
CA THR A 560 -0.51 -44.84 -24.46
C THR A 560 -0.33 -43.33 -24.34
N ASP A 561 -0.93 -42.69 -23.34
CA ASP A 561 -1.04 -41.22 -23.29
C ASP A 561 -0.02 -40.57 -22.33
N MET A 562 0.96 -41.33 -21.80
CA MET A 562 2.08 -40.84 -20.98
C MET A 562 3.41 -40.84 -21.77
N PRO A 563 4.24 -39.78 -21.69
CA PRO A 563 5.51 -39.71 -22.41
C PRO A 563 6.53 -40.72 -21.87
N ARG A 564 7.01 -41.63 -22.72
CA ARG A 564 8.07 -42.60 -22.39
C ARG A 564 9.45 -41.99 -22.68
N HIS A 565 10.35 -42.01 -21.70
CA HIS A 565 11.80 -41.93 -21.93
C HIS A 565 12.40 -43.33 -21.79
N GLU A 566 13.03 -43.81 -22.86
CA GLU A 566 13.68 -45.12 -22.96
C GLU A 566 14.98 -45.16 -22.14
N GLN A 567 15.15 -46.17 -21.26
CA GLN A 567 16.47 -46.69 -20.90
C GLN A 567 16.45 -48.23 -20.75
N ALA A 568 17.56 -48.87 -21.15
CA ALA A 568 17.73 -50.29 -21.38
C ALA A 568 18.14 -51.09 -20.11
N PRO A 569 17.91 -52.42 -20.05
CA PRO A 569 18.16 -53.21 -18.84
C PRO A 569 19.58 -53.82 -18.80
N MET A 570 20.16 -53.95 -17.60
CA MET A 570 21.36 -54.77 -17.35
C MET A 570 21.23 -55.67 -16.10
N SER A 571 22.08 -56.70 -16.06
CA SER A 571 21.83 -58.06 -15.55
C SER A 571 22.25 -58.39 -14.10
N ALA A 572 21.71 -59.51 -13.60
CA ALA A 572 21.73 -60.03 -12.23
C ALA A 572 23.06 -60.67 -11.72
N ALA A 573 24.16 -59.93 -11.55
CA ALA A 573 25.42 -60.51 -11.04
C ALA A 573 26.06 -59.87 -9.79
N ASP A 574 25.59 -58.72 -9.27
CA ASP A 574 26.36 -57.94 -8.26
C ASP A 574 25.67 -57.82 -6.88
N ALA A 575 25.17 -58.92 -6.32
CA ALA A 575 24.29 -58.88 -5.15
C ALA A 575 24.94 -58.71 -3.75
N GLU A 576 26.26 -58.60 -3.59
CA GLU A 576 26.88 -58.57 -2.24
C GLU A 576 28.10 -57.63 -2.12
N THR A 577 27.89 -56.31 -2.07
CA THR A 577 28.82 -55.37 -1.43
C THR A 577 28.07 -54.24 -0.72
N GLU A 578 28.54 -53.83 0.46
CA GLU A 578 28.00 -52.76 1.33
C GLU A 578 27.98 -51.36 0.67
N GLU A 579 28.54 -51.18 -0.53
CA GLU A 579 28.52 -49.94 -1.32
C GLU A 579 27.14 -49.57 -1.89
N HIS A 580 26.14 -50.44 -1.71
CA HIS A 580 24.80 -50.32 -2.30
C HIS A 580 23.72 -49.83 -1.33
N LEU A 581 24.09 -49.48 -0.09
CA LEU A 581 23.17 -48.90 0.90
C LEU A 581 23.22 -47.36 0.82
N HIS A 582 22.04 -46.78 0.61
CA HIS A 582 21.83 -45.34 0.42
C HIS A 582 20.76 -44.85 1.40
N GLY A 583 20.95 -43.68 1.99
CA GLY A 583 20.04 -43.20 3.02
C GLY A 583 20.54 -41.95 3.71
N TRP A 584 19.60 -41.11 4.10
CA TRP A 584 19.84 -39.77 4.62
C TRP A 584 18.98 -39.51 5.85
N LEU A 585 19.54 -38.78 6.82
CA LEU A 585 18.81 -38.25 7.96
C LEU A 585 18.35 -36.83 7.63
N ASP A 586 17.12 -36.70 7.13
CA ASP A 586 16.58 -35.43 6.64
C ASP A 586 16.34 -34.43 7.79
N PHE A 587 15.85 -34.93 8.93
CA PHE A 587 15.42 -34.10 10.05
C PHE A 587 15.73 -34.76 11.39
N ALA A 588 16.28 -33.99 12.33
CA ALA A 588 16.42 -34.38 13.74
C ALA A 588 16.34 -33.13 14.62
N ASP A 589 15.37 -33.09 15.52
CA ASP A 589 15.23 -32.05 16.55
C ASP A 589 14.99 -32.68 17.92
N ARG A 590 14.64 -31.87 18.92
CA ARG A 590 14.38 -32.38 20.28
C ARG A 590 13.11 -33.22 20.40
N ARG A 591 12.30 -33.36 19.35
CA ARG A 591 10.96 -33.99 19.36
C ARG A 591 10.80 -35.13 18.36
N LYS A 592 11.50 -35.15 17.24
CA LYS A 592 11.45 -36.23 16.24
C LYS A 592 12.71 -36.35 15.40
N VAL A 593 12.80 -37.45 14.68
CA VAL A 593 13.85 -37.80 13.73
C VAL A 593 13.22 -38.48 12.50
N SER A 594 13.58 -38.08 11.28
CA SER A 594 13.04 -38.66 10.05
C SER A 594 14.06 -38.60 8.91
N GLY A 595 13.94 -39.53 7.96
CA GLY A 595 14.88 -39.68 6.86
C GLY A 595 14.45 -40.78 5.88
N TRP A 596 15.38 -41.34 5.13
CA TRP A 596 15.13 -42.49 4.26
C TRP A 596 16.32 -43.45 4.21
N ALA A 597 16.07 -44.72 3.88
CA ALA A 597 17.09 -45.76 3.74
C ALA A 597 16.65 -46.80 2.68
N TRP A 598 17.55 -47.11 1.75
CA TRP A 598 17.29 -47.92 0.56
C TRP A 598 18.51 -48.76 0.16
N ASN A 599 18.26 -49.97 -0.33
CA ASN A 599 19.29 -50.88 -0.81
C ASN A 599 19.16 -51.07 -2.32
N GLN A 600 20.18 -50.66 -3.07
CA GLN A 600 20.20 -50.74 -4.52
C GLN A 600 20.14 -52.18 -5.06
N ASN A 601 20.63 -53.14 -4.30
CA ASN A 601 20.62 -54.56 -4.67
C ASN A 601 19.28 -55.24 -4.38
N GLN A 602 18.48 -54.65 -3.49
CA GLN A 602 17.14 -55.11 -3.13
C GLN A 602 16.17 -53.91 -3.13
N PRO A 603 15.94 -53.30 -4.31
CA PRO A 603 15.27 -51.99 -4.40
C PRO A 603 13.78 -52.02 -4.04
N TRP A 604 13.27 -53.22 -3.71
CA TRP A 604 11.89 -53.52 -3.33
C TRP A 604 11.75 -53.91 -1.85
N ASP A 605 12.85 -54.17 -1.13
CA ASP A 605 12.83 -54.55 0.29
C ASP A 605 12.88 -53.30 1.18
N LYS A 606 12.06 -53.31 2.24
CA LYS A 606 11.96 -52.20 3.20
C LYS A 606 13.10 -52.31 4.21
N MET A 607 14.03 -51.35 4.16
CA MET A 607 15.15 -51.30 5.09
C MET A 607 14.72 -50.96 6.52
N GLN A 608 15.58 -51.23 7.50
CA GLN A 608 15.40 -50.78 8.89
C GLN A 608 16.59 -49.95 9.35
N VAL A 609 16.33 -49.03 10.29
CA VAL A 609 17.33 -48.11 10.84
C VAL A 609 17.25 -48.05 12.37
N ASP A 610 18.40 -47.97 13.03
CA ASP A 610 18.57 -47.88 14.49
C ASP A 610 18.83 -46.42 14.91
N ILE A 611 18.09 -45.92 15.91
CA ILE A 611 18.18 -44.54 16.41
C ILE A 611 18.84 -44.51 17.79
N PHE A 612 19.76 -43.57 18.03
CA PHE A 612 20.50 -43.34 19.25
C PHE A 612 20.42 -41.86 19.68
N VAL A 613 20.44 -41.59 20.99
CA VAL A 613 20.56 -40.24 21.57
C VAL A 613 21.68 -40.24 22.59
N ASP A 614 22.63 -39.31 22.49
CA ASP A 614 23.85 -39.21 23.31
C ASP A 614 24.60 -40.56 23.40
N ASP A 615 24.74 -41.22 22.25
CA ASP A 615 25.32 -42.56 22.07
C ASP A 615 24.55 -43.74 22.73
N GLU A 616 23.38 -43.50 23.32
CA GLU A 616 22.51 -44.56 23.87
C GLU A 616 21.48 -45.03 22.84
N TYR A 617 21.40 -46.35 22.60
CA TYR A 617 20.43 -46.92 21.66
C TYR A 617 19.00 -46.74 22.16
N LEU A 618 18.15 -46.19 21.29
CA LEU A 618 16.75 -45.92 21.60
C LEU A 618 15.81 -46.96 20.99
N THR A 619 15.82 -47.14 19.66
CA THR A 619 14.88 -48.06 18.96
C THR A 619 15.29 -48.34 17.51
N THR A 620 14.61 -49.30 16.84
CA THR A 620 14.70 -49.58 15.40
C THR A 620 13.39 -49.22 14.68
N VAL A 621 13.47 -48.63 13.48
CA VAL A 621 12.33 -48.14 12.68
C VAL A 621 12.43 -48.64 11.23
N SER A 622 11.30 -48.99 10.62
CA SER A 622 11.25 -49.44 9.22
C SER A 622 11.13 -48.27 8.25
N ALA A 623 11.96 -48.27 7.21
CA ALA A 623 11.95 -47.33 6.10
C ALA A 623 10.95 -47.77 5.02
N ALA A 624 9.68 -47.43 5.24
CA ALA A 624 8.54 -47.94 4.50
C ALA A 624 7.61 -46.86 3.91
N ASP A 625 7.93 -45.57 4.08
CA ASP A 625 7.14 -44.44 3.61
C ASP A 625 7.47 -44.12 2.13
N HIS A 626 6.47 -43.72 1.34
CA HIS A 626 6.65 -43.42 -0.09
C HIS A 626 7.17 -42.01 -0.31
N ARG A 627 8.23 -41.92 -1.11
CA ARG A 627 8.97 -40.73 -1.48
C ARG A 627 9.01 -40.65 -3.01
N PRO A 628 8.06 -39.91 -3.64
CA PRO A 628 7.99 -39.78 -5.09
C PRO A 628 9.27 -39.18 -5.70
N ASP A 629 9.96 -38.34 -4.93
CA ASP A 629 11.27 -37.76 -5.22
C ASP A 629 12.36 -38.83 -5.39
N LEU A 630 12.32 -39.91 -4.60
CA LEU A 630 13.26 -41.03 -4.77
C LEU A 630 12.97 -41.83 -6.05
N VAL A 631 11.70 -41.93 -6.49
CA VAL A 631 11.35 -42.54 -7.79
C VAL A 631 11.88 -41.71 -8.95
N ALA A 632 11.66 -40.39 -8.89
CA ALA A 632 12.13 -39.45 -9.89
C ALA A 632 13.67 -39.44 -9.99
N SER A 633 14.34 -39.72 -8.88
CA SER A 633 15.80 -39.79 -8.76
C SER A 633 16.39 -41.18 -9.07
N GLY A 634 15.57 -42.14 -9.50
CA GLY A 634 16.03 -43.47 -9.91
C GLY A 634 16.26 -44.47 -8.77
N PHE A 635 15.91 -44.14 -7.53
CA PHE A 635 15.99 -45.03 -6.36
C PHE A 635 14.73 -45.90 -6.22
N GLY A 636 14.63 -46.90 -7.10
CA GLY A 636 13.61 -47.95 -7.04
C GLY A 636 12.16 -47.42 -7.12
N THR A 637 11.27 -47.96 -6.29
CA THR A 637 9.84 -47.56 -6.24
C THR A 637 9.54 -46.40 -5.30
N GLY A 638 10.57 -45.77 -4.72
CA GLY A 638 10.40 -44.65 -3.78
C GLY A 638 9.86 -45.04 -2.40
N TRP A 639 9.64 -46.32 -2.12
CA TRP A 639 9.18 -46.80 -0.82
C TRP A 639 10.36 -47.04 0.13
N ALA A 640 10.92 -45.96 0.67
CA ALA A 640 12.17 -45.99 1.43
C ALA A 640 12.28 -44.94 2.56
N GLY A 641 11.23 -44.18 2.89
CA GLY A 641 11.25 -43.17 3.96
C GLY A 641 10.95 -43.72 5.37
N PHE A 642 11.43 -43.09 6.44
CA PHE A 642 11.08 -43.37 7.83
C PHE A 642 10.90 -42.08 8.64
N SER A 643 10.07 -42.14 9.70
CA SER A 643 9.89 -41.05 10.67
C SER A 643 9.62 -41.60 12.07
N PHE A 644 10.18 -40.96 13.10
CA PHE A 644 10.09 -41.38 14.49
C PHE A 644 10.06 -40.18 15.44
N ALA A 645 9.03 -40.08 16.30
CA ALA A 645 8.89 -39.03 17.31
C ALA A 645 9.31 -39.54 18.70
N PHE A 646 10.05 -38.72 19.46
CA PHE A 646 10.43 -39.01 20.83
C PHE A 646 9.22 -38.89 21.77
N THR A 647 9.00 -39.90 22.61
CA THR A 647 7.91 -39.89 23.60
C THR A 647 7.99 -38.76 24.63
N ARG A 648 9.17 -38.17 24.83
CA ARG A 648 9.38 -36.94 25.60
C ARG A 648 10.42 -36.08 24.89
N PRO A 649 10.21 -34.75 24.77
CA PRO A 649 11.21 -33.87 24.17
C PRO A 649 12.52 -33.90 24.95
N LEU A 650 13.64 -33.79 24.24
CA LEU A 650 14.98 -33.65 24.82
C LEU A 650 15.13 -32.30 25.55
N ASP A 651 16.01 -32.22 26.54
CA ASP A 651 16.13 -31.06 27.44
C ASP A 651 16.70 -29.83 26.67
N PRO A 652 16.06 -28.65 26.75
CA PRO A 652 16.53 -27.45 26.04
C PRO A 652 17.66 -26.71 26.77
N SER A 653 17.93 -27.02 28.04
CA SER A 653 18.98 -26.37 28.84
C SER A 653 20.36 -26.99 28.64
N VAL A 654 20.43 -28.13 27.95
CA VAL A 654 21.67 -28.84 27.64
C VAL A 654 21.71 -29.26 26.16
N ALA A 655 22.92 -29.53 25.68
CA ALA A 655 23.12 -30.01 24.32
C ALA A 655 22.91 -31.53 24.22
N HIS A 656 22.37 -32.00 23.09
CA HIS A 656 22.10 -33.43 22.82
C HIS A 656 22.57 -33.84 21.42
N THR A 657 23.01 -35.09 21.25
CA THR A 657 23.44 -35.65 19.96
C THR A 657 22.51 -36.79 19.53
N ILE A 658 22.01 -36.79 18.29
CA ILE A 658 21.13 -37.85 17.76
C ILE A 658 21.84 -38.57 16.62
N ALA A 659 21.98 -39.89 16.71
CA ALA A 659 22.56 -40.73 15.66
C ALA A 659 21.54 -41.72 15.09
N VAL A 660 21.59 -41.98 13.79
CA VAL A 660 20.74 -42.96 13.10
C VAL A 660 21.61 -43.80 12.17
N ARG A 661 21.49 -45.12 12.27
CA ARG A 661 22.34 -46.11 11.58
C ARG A 661 21.49 -47.10 10.80
N TYR A 662 22.04 -47.74 9.77
CA TYR A 662 21.38 -48.90 9.17
C TYR A 662 21.32 -50.03 10.19
N ALA A 663 20.14 -50.62 10.37
CA ALA A 663 19.90 -51.52 11.50
C ALA A 663 20.86 -52.71 11.53
N GLY A 664 21.44 -52.99 12.71
CA GLY A 664 22.41 -54.06 12.89
C GLY A 664 23.81 -53.78 12.33
N THR A 665 24.09 -52.53 11.93
CA THR A 665 25.42 -52.08 11.47
C THR A 665 25.87 -50.83 12.24
N ASP A 666 27.18 -50.55 12.25
CA ASP A 666 27.72 -49.30 12.80
C ASP A 666 27.72 -48.14 11.78
N ARG A 667 27.16 -48.35 10.58
CA ARG A 667 27.16 -47.36 9.51
C ARG A 667 26.01 -46.37 9.72
N HIS A 668 26.35 -45.11 9.89
CA HIS A 668 25.41 -44.01 9.99
C HIS A 668 24.73 -43.76 8.64
N LEU A 669 23.48 -43.27 8.69
CA LEU A 669 22.89 -42.56 7.56
C LEU A 669 23.69 -41.28 7.29
N ASN A 670 23.60 -40.78 6.07
CA ASN A 670 24.19 -39.49 5.75
C ASN A 670 23.53 -38.39 6.59
N ASP A 671 24.33 -37.41 7.01
CA ASP A 671 23.93 -36.34 7.93
C ASP A 671 23.54 -36.82 9.35
N SER A 672 24.14 -37.93 9.79
CA SER A 672 24.03 -38.43 11.15
C SER A 672 25.43 -38.74 11.74
N PRO A 673 25.77 -38.34 12.97
CA PRO A 673 24.88 -37.79 14.00
C PRO A 673 24.73 -36.26 13.96
N ARG A 674 23.59 -35.75 14.46
CA ARG A 674 23.30 -34.30 14.59
C ARG A 674 23.37 -33.83 16.03
N LEU A 675 23.93 -32.64 16.26
CA LEU A 675 24.04 -31.99 17.57
C LEU A 675 23.00 -30.88 17.73
N LEU A 676 22.34 -30.81 18.90
CA LEU A 676 21.36 -29.80 19.28
C LEU A 676 21.90 -28.96 20.45
N ALA A 677 21.98 -27.62 20.35
CA ALA A 677 22.57 -26.71 21.36
C ALA A 677 21.54 -26.09 22.34
N ALA A 678 21.96 -25.56 23.51
CA ALA A 678 21.09 -25.00 24.57
C ALA A 678 20.56 -23.56 24.28
N SER A 679 19.47 -23.11 24.93
CA SER A 679 18.71 -21.85 24.62
C SER A 679 18.80 -20.71 25.66
N ASP A 680 18.86 -19.43 25.21
CA ASP A 680 19.12 -18.21 26.02
C ASP A 680 18.06 -17.06 26.00
N GLU A 681 16.93 -17.17 25.27
CA GLU A 681 15.86 -16.13 25.19
C GLU A 681 14.56 -16.53 25.92
N PHE A 682 13.76 -15.56 26.43
CA PHE A 682 12.43 -15.82 27.04
C PHE A 682 11.36 -16.05 25.98
N ASN A 683 11.48 -17.21 25.32
CA ASN A 683 10.59 -17.72 24.29
C ASN A 683 9.66 -18.81 24.85
N ASP A 684 8.73 -19.30 24.02
CA ASP A 684 7.76 -20.33 24.41
C ASP A 684 8.39 -21.58 25.06
N GLU A 685 9.63 -21.93 24.69
CA GLU A 685 10.35 -23.08 25.25
C GLU A 685 10.92 -22.79 26.64
N LEU A 686 11.48 -21.59 26.86
CA LEU A 686 11.92 -21.14 28.18
C LEU A 686 10.72 -20.84 29.10
N GLU A 687 9.60 -20.36 28.56
CA GLU A 687 8.33 -20.19 29.27
C GLU A 687 7.79 -21.54 29.77
N ALA A 688 7.80 -22.56 28.91
CA ALA A 688 7.42 -23.91 29.30
C ALA A 688 8.39 -24.49 30.36
N PHE A 689 9.68 -24.16 30.29
CA PHE A 689 10.67 -24.54 31.30
C PHE A 689 10.43 -23.84 32.64
N VAL A 690 10.24 -22.52 32.66
CA VAL A 690 9.93 -21.72 33.85
C VAL A 690 8.61 -22.19 34.48
N THR A 691 7.62 -22.53 33.66
CA THR A 691 6.35 -23.12 34.10
C THR A 691 6.56 -24.47 34.80
N ARG A 692 7.43 -25.35 34.27
CA ARG A 692 7.80 -26.61 34.93
C ARG A 692 8.60 -26.38 36.20
N ALA A 693 9.53 -25.43 36.22
CA ALA A 693 10.34 -25.10 37.38
C ALA A 693 9.50 -24.57 38.55
N ILE A 694 8.48 -23.74 38.27
CA ILE A 694 7.51 -23.27 39.27
C ILE A 694 6.59 -24.41 39.72
N SER A 695 6.17 -25.28 38.79
CA SER A 695 5.29 -26.43 39.08
C SER A 695 5.97 -27.55 39.87
N GLY A 696 7.29 -27.66 39.80
CA GLY A 696 8.11 -28.67 40.49
C GLY A 696 8.48 -28.32 41.94
N LEU A 697 8.06 -27.16 42.46
CA LEU A 697 8.35 -26.76 43.84
C LEU A 697 7.54 -27.60 44.84
N GLU A 698 8.24 -28.38 45.68
CA GLU A 698 7.61 -29.35 46.59
C GLU A 698 7.25 -28.76 47.96
N THR A 699 8.00 -27.76 48.44
CA THR A 699 7.81 -27.18 49.78
C THR A 699 7.12 -25.82 49.76
N ASP A 700 6.30 -25.54 50.78
CA ASP A 700 5.60 -24.26 50.91
C ASP A 700 6.56 -23.06 51.07
N GLU A 701 7.76 -23.31 51.58
CA GLU A 701 8.79 -22.28 51.79
C GLU A 701 9.45 -21.86 50.47
N GLU A 702 9.64 -22.80 49.53
CA GLU A 702 10.11 -22.53 48.17
C GLU A 702 9.05 -21.82 47.34
N ARG A 703 7.79 -22.30 47.40
CA ARG A 703 6.65 -21.66 46.73
C ARG A 703 6.47 -20.22 47.18
N SER A 704 6.55 -19.96 48.48
CA SER A 704 6.42 -18.61 49.06
C SER A 704 7.57 -17.67 48.67
N ARG A 705 8.75 -18.22 48.34
CA ARG A 705 9.91 -17.43 47.89
C ARG A 705 9.77 -17.07 46.41
N ALA A 706 9.40 -18.05 45.59
CA ALA A 706 9.12 -17.84 44.16
C ALA A 706 7.96 -16.85 43.95
N LEU A 707 6.86 -16.99 44.70
CA LEU A 707 5.72 -16.07 44.62
C LEU A 707 6.10 -14.62 44.96
N ARG A 708 6.91 -14.40 45.99
CA ARG A 708 7.37 -13.05 46.35
C ARG A 708 8.28 -12.45 45.29
N PHE A 709 9.15 -13.25 44.69
CA PHE A 709 10.03 -12.80 43.63
C PHE A 709 9.23 -12.40 42.38
N VAL A 710 8.32 -13.25 41.92
CA VAL A 710 7.47 -12.99 40.74
C VAL A 710 6.53 -11.81 40.98
N ALA A 711 5.89 -11.71 42.15
CA ALA A 711 5.02 -10.59 42.49
C ALA A 711 5.78 -9.25 42.53
N HIS A 712 7.02 -9.25 43.05
CA HIS A 712 7.83 -8.03 43.08
C HIS A 712 8.19 -7.53 41.68
N GLN A 713 8.53 -8.44 40.75
CA GLN A 713 8.78 -8.06 39.36
C GLN A 713 7.51 -7.57 38.65
N ALA A 714 6.36 -8.20 38.92
CA ALA A 714 5.07 -7.78 38.38
C ALA A 714 4.64 -6.38 38.87
N ASP A 715 4.87 -6.06 40.14
CA ASP A 715 4.55 -4.73 40.71
C ASP A 715 5.38 -3.61 40.07
N LEU A 716 6.67 -3.85 39.80
CA LEU A 716 7.55 -2.88 39.13
C LEU A 716 7.06 -2.57 37.71
N ILE A 717 6.59 -3.59 36.99
CA ILE A 717 6.01 -3.46 35.64
C ILE A 717 4.65 -2.72 35.71
N CYS A 718 3.84 -2.99 36.72
CA CYS A 718 2.52 -2.35 36.88
C CYS A 718 2.60 -0.88 37.31
N GLN A 719 3.57 -0.49 38.16
CA GLN A 719 3.79 0.90 38.54
C GLN A 719 4.16 1.78 37.34
N ALA A 720 5.06 1.30 36.48
CA ALA A 720 5.45 2.01 35.26
C ALA A 720 4.28 2.20 34.26
N LYS A 721 3.29 1.29 34.30
CA LYS A 721 2.08 1.36 33.47
C LYS A 721 1.02 2.31 34.06
N ALA A 722 0.82 2.30 35.38
CA ALA A 722 -0.22 3.07 36.07
C ALA A 722 0.02 4.60 36.05
N GLU A 723 1.28 5.05 36.10
CA GLU A 723 1.64 6.47 36.02
C GLU A 723 1.30 7.08 34.65
N ARG A 724 1.28 6.27 33.59
CA ARG A 724 0.89 6.65 32.22
C ARG A 724 -0.62 6.80 32.04
N ASP A 725 -1.43 6.04 32.78
CA ASP A 725 -2.88 5.93 32.57
C ASP A 725 -3.72 6.94 33.40
N ALA A 726 -3.17 7.47 34.50
CA ALA A 726 -3.92 8.31 35.44
C ALA A 726 -4.26 9.73 34.92
N GLY A 727 -3.41 10.31 34.07
CA GLY A 727 -3.63 11.67 33.51
C GLY A 727 -4.78 11.74 32.49
N ASN A 728 -5.10 10.63 31.83
CA ASN A 728 -6.05 10.60 30.72
C ASN A 728 -7.51 10.32 31.14
N ARG A 729 -7.74 9.74 32.33
CA ARG A 729 -9.09 9.34 32.79
C ARG A 729 -9.91 10.46 33.44
N GLU A 730 -9.26 11.41 34.11
CA GLU A 730 -9.95 12.46 34.87
C GLU A 730 -10.60 13.52 33.96
N LYS A 731 -10.01 13.76 32.78
CA LYS A 731 -10.54 14.66 31.74
C LYS A 731 -11.74 14.05 31.01
N ALA A 732 -11.75 12.73 30.81
CA ALA A 732 -12.81 12.01 30.10
C ALA A 732 -14.12 11.88 30.89
N GLU A 733 -14.05 11.74 32.22
CA GLU A 733 -15.24 11.57 33.08
C GLU A 733 -16.01 12.90 33.27
N HIS A 734 -15.31 14.04 33.32
CA HIS A 734 -15.93 15.37 33.44
C HIS A 734 -16.74 15.76 32.19
N ASP A 735 -16.28 15.36 31.00
CA ASP A 735 -16.97 15.61 29.74
C ASP A 735 -18.17 14.69 29.50
N ARG A 736 -18.15 13.49 30.09
CA ARG A 736 -19.23 12.50 30.00
C ARG A 736 -20.50 12.96 30.72
N ILE A 737 -20.36 13.59 31.88
CA ILE A 737 -21.49 14.06 32.72
C ILE A 737 -22.22 15.26 32.06
N ARG A 738 -21.51 16.07 31.25
CA ARG A 738 -22.11 17.18 30.47
C ARG A 738 -22.98 16.70 29.30
N ARG A 739 -22.69 15.53 28.72
CA ARG A 739 -23.35 15.00 27.50
C ARG A 739 -24.68 14.29 27.74
N LEU A 740 -25.02 13.93 28.99
CA LEU A 740 -26.23 13.15 29.32
C LEU A 740 -27.50 13.99 29.55
N ALA A 741 -27.44 15.31 29.45
CA ALA A 741 -28.58 16.20 29.68
C ALA A 741 -29.15 16.77 28.37
N GLY A 742 -30.01 16.03 27.65
CA GLY A 742 -30.59 16.56 26.40
C GLY A 742 -31.64 15.72 25.65
N LYS A 743 -32.83 15.55 26.25
CA LYS A 743 -34.20 15.38 25.68
C LYS A 743 -34.51 14.38 24.52
N SER A 744 -35.33 13.39 24.91
CA SER A 744 -36.38 12.61 24.21
C SER A 744 -36.76 12.98 22.76
N ALA A 745 -36.71 11.96 21.91
CA ALA A 745 -37.17 11.93 20.53
C ALA A 745 -38.66 12.29 20.34
N SER A 746 -38.94 13.06 19.30
CA SER A 746 -40.28 13.25 18.72
C SER A 746 -40.31 12.73 17.27
N LYS A 747 -41.49 12.29 16.81
CA LYS A 747 -41.72 11.61 15.53
C LYS A 747 -41.44 12.53 14.32
N ILE A 748 -40.36 12.26 13.58
CA ILE A 748 -40.04 12.89 12.28
C ILE A 748 -40.23 11.85 11.15
N PRO A 749 -40.78 12.19 9.98
CA PRO A 749 -40.95 11.26 8.86
C PRO A 749 -39.61 10.67 8.38
N LYS A 750 -39.59 9.40 7.95
CA LYS A 750 -38.39 8.75 7.36
C LYS A 750 -38.05 9.40 6.01
N LEU A 751 -37.07 10.30 5.99
CA LEU A 751 -36.47 10.82 4.75
C LEU A 751 -35.60 9.75 4.09
N ARG A 752 -35.55 9.71 2.75
CA ARG A 752 -34.59 8.88 1.98
C ARG A 752 -33.19 9.42 2.19
N ARG A 753 -32.16 8.56 2.19
CA ARG A 753 -30.79 8.94 2.58
C ARG A 753 -29.80 8.62 1.46
N ALA A 754 -28.96 9.59 1.12
CA ALA A 754 -27.85 9.38 0.20
C ALA A 754 -26.52 9.60 0.95
N LEU A 755 -25.57 8.68 0.81
CA LEU A 755 -24.21 8.84 1.29
C LEU A 755 -23.33 9.26 0.11
N VAL A 756 -22.62 10.37 0.23
CA VAL A 756 -21.63 10.83 -0.75
C VAL A 756 -20.26 10.69 -0.09
N ILE A 757 -19.35 9.99 -0.79
CA ILE A 757 -17.96 9.81 -0.37
C ILE A 757 -17.07 10.41 -1.45
N ASP A 758 -16.21 11.35 -1.03
CA ASP A 758 -15.16 11.94 -1.87
C ASP A 758 -13.82 11.92 -1.12
N GLU A 759 -12.72 11.86 -1.87
CA GLU A 759 -11.36 11.88 -1.28
C GLU A 759 -11.07 13.28 -0.71
N GLN A 760 -11.67 14.31 -1.29
CA GLN A 760 -11.53 15.71 -0.91
C GLN A 760 -12.84 16.30 -0.38
N PHE A 761 -12.73 17.32 0.48
CA PHE A 761 -13.90 18.08 0.88
C PHE A 761 -14.41 18.93 -0.30
N PRO A 762 -15.68 18.83 -0.70
CA PRO A 762 -16.18 19.44 -1.91
C PRO A 762 -16.27 20.96 -1.74
N ARG A 763 -15.47 21.71 -2.52
CA ARG A 763 -15.39 23.18 -2.47
C ARG A 763 -15.63 23.78 -3.84
N GLN A 764 -16.58 24.71 -3.93
CA GLN A 764 -16.75 25.52 -5.13
C GLN A 764 -15.51 26.39 -5.43
N GLY A 765 -15.20 26.55 -6.71
CA GLY A 765 -14.10 27.34 -7.24
C GLY A 765 -12.73 26.69 -7.07
N HIS A 766 -12.65 25.41 -6.70
CA HIS A 766 -11.38 24.70 -6.54
C HIS A 766 -10.93 24.00 -7.83
N ASP A 767 -11.75 23.09 -8.35
CA ASP A 767 -11.51 22.34 -9.58
C ASP A 767 -12.83 21.83 -10.17
N ALA A 768 -12.78 21.25 -11.37
CA ALA A 768 -13.98 20.79 -12.08
C ALA A 768 -14.68 19.60 -11.41
N GLY A 769 -13.93 18.70 -10.76
CA GLY A 769 -14.50 17.58 -10.00
C GLY A 769 -15.25 18.08 -8.76
N SER A 770 -14.65 19.04 -8.05
CA SER A 770 -15.28 19.72 -6.91
C SER A 770 -16.58 20.45 -7.30
N GLU A 771 -16.62 21.14 -8.45
CA GLU A 771 -17.87 21.75 -8.96
C GLU A 771 -18.94 20.70 -9.29
N ALA A 772 -18.52 19.61 -9.94
CA ALA A 772 -19.43 18.54 -10.31
C ALA A 772 -20.08 17.88 -9.09
N ILE A 773 -19.29 17.52 -8.07
CA ILE A 773 -19.82 16.87 -6.87
C ILE A 773 -20.68 17.84 -6.03
N CYS A 774 -20.31 19.12 -5.89
CA CYS A 774 -21.16 20.12 -5.23
C CYS A 774 -22.52 20.24 -5.94
N SER A 775 -22.52 20.30 -7.27
CA SER A 775 -23.74 20.36 -8.06
C SER A 775 -24.61 19.11 -7.85
N HIS A 776 -24.01 17.93 -7.84
CA HIS A 776 -24.71 16.66 -7.67
C HIS A 776 -25.24 16.47 -6.24
N ILE A 777 -24.53 16.93 -5.21
CA ILE A 777 -25.00 16.97 -3.82
C ILE A 777 -26.31 17.78 -3.73
N ARG A 778 -26.33 18.97 -4.31
CA ARG A 778 -27.54 19.82 -4.35
C ARG A 778 -28.66 19.16 -5.15
N ALA A 779 -28.33 18.52 -6.27
CA ALA A 779 -29.31 17.78 -7.07
C ALA A 779 -29.90 16.59 -6.29
N LEU A 780 -29.11 15.82 -5.56
CA LEU A 780 -29.60 14.75 -4.67
C LEU A 780 -30.58 15.30 -3.62
N GLY A 781 -30.24 16.44 -3.00
CA GLY A 781 -31.12 17.14 -2.07
C GLY A 781 -32.45 17.54 -2.71
N ARG A 782 -32.42 18.17 -3.89
CA ARG A 782 -33.62 18.54 -4.66
C ARG A 782 -34.46 17.32 -5.06
N LEU A 783 -33.83 16.18 -5.31
CA LEU A 783 -34.50 14.91 -5.63
C LEU A 783 -35.06 14.16 -4.40
N GLY A 784 -35.03 14.81 -3.23
CA GLY A 784 -35.68 14.34 -2.00
C GLY A 784 -34.83 13.43 -1.12
N TYR A 785 -33.50 13.43 -1.29
CA TYR A 785 -32.57 12.73 -0.41
C TYR A 785 -32.04 13.66 0.67
N HIS A 786 -32.01 13.18 1.91
CA HIS A 786 -31.15 13.73 2.93
C HIS A 786 -29.72 13.25 2.67
N VAL A 787 -28.84 14.18 2.29
CA VAL A 787 -27.46 13.86 1.91
C VAL A 787 -26.58 13.82 3.14
N THR A 788 -25.77 12.78 3.24
CA THR A 788 -24.67 12.66 4.20
C THR A 788 -23.37 12.64 3.43
N PHE A 789 -22.43 13.52 3.77
CA PHE A 789 -21.09 13.56 3.20
C PHE A 789 -20.08 12.97 4.18
N THR A 790 -19.12 12.21 3.68
CA THR A 790 -17.96 11.74 4.45
C THR A 790 -16.73 11.65 3.54
N MET A 791 -15.56 11.61 4.14
CA MET A 791 -14.28 11.43 3.46
C MET A 791 -13.31 10.66 4.36
N PRO A 792 -12.26 10.02 3.82
CA PRO A 792 -11.27 9.26 4.61
C PRO A 792 -10.52 10.11 5.66
N SER A 793 -10.37 11.41 5.42
CA SER A 793 -9.71 12.33 6.35
C SER A 793 -10.55 12.64 7.59
N THR A 794 -9.90 12.64 8.76
CA THR A 794 -10.54 12.94 10.05
C THR A 794 -10.44 14.40 10.49
N ASN A 795 -9.64 15.24 9.79
CA ASN A 795 -9.41 16.62 10.20
C ASN A 795 -9.98 17.61 9.16
N ILE A 796 -11.28 17.86 9.25
CA ILE A 796 -11.98 18.82 8.39
C ILE A 796 -12.22 20.11 9.19
N PRO A 797 -11.75 21.28 8.72
CA PRO A 797 -12.06 22.56 9.33
C PRO A 797 -13.57 22.78 9.54
N GLN A 798 -13.95 23.23 10.74
CA GLN A 798 -15.35 23.36 11.14
C GLN A 798 -16.13 24.38 10.29
N ASP A 799 -15.46 25.38 9.74
CA ASP A 799 -16.04 26.37 8.82
C ASP A 799 -16.53 25.72 7.52
N LEU A 800 -15.77 24.77 6.97
CA LEU A 800 -16.16 24.04 5.76
C LEU A 800 -17.31 23.09 6.01
N ILE A 801 -17.29 22.39 7.15
CA ILE A 801 -18.43 21.58 7.62
C ILE A 801 -19.69 22.47 7.67
N SER A 802 -19.56 23.65 8.27
CA SER A 802 -20.66 24.60 8.40
C SER A 802 -21.22 25.07 7.05
N VAL A 803 -20.40 25.17 6.01
CA VAL A 803 -20.85 25.52 4.64
C VAL A 803 -21.75 24.44 4.06
N LEU A 804 -21.35 23.15 4.14
CA LEU A 804 -22.20 22.05 3.67
C LEU A 804 -23.44 21.85 4.53
N GLU A 805 -23.32 21.99 5.86
CA GLU A 805 -24.45 21.90 6.77
C GLU A 805 -25.47 23.02 6.53
N ALA A 806 -25.02 24.22 6.16
CA ALA A 806 -25.90 25.31 5.75
C ALA A 806 -26.68 25.00 4.45
N GLU A 807 -26.19 24.08 3.61
CA GLU A 807 -26.90 23.55 2.44
C GLU A 807 -27.82 22.35 2.77
N GLY A 808 -27.92 21.96 4.04
CA GLY A 808 -28.74 20.83 4.49
C GLY A 808 -28.07 19.46 4.38
N VAL A 809 -26.75 19.41 4.26
CA VAL A 809 -25.95 18.17 4.18
C VAL A 809 -25.41 17.81 5.56
N SER A 810 -25.61 16.58 6.02
CA SER A 810 -24.94 16.10 7.24
C SER A 810 -23.51 15.67 6.95
N VAL A 811 -22.54 16.12 7.73
CA VAL A 811 -21.14 15.67 7.60
C VAL A 811 -20.85 14.59 8.65
N ALA A 812 -20.42 13.40 8.21
CA ALA A 812 -20.18 12.25 9.07
C ALA A 812 -18.67 11.97 9.20
N THR A 813 -18.02 12.61 10.17
CA THR A 813 -16.59 12.48 10.46
C THR A 813 -16.30 12.41 11.97
N ALA A 814 -15.02 12.47 12.35
CA ALA A 814 -14.60 12.46 13.74
C ALA A 814 -15.24 13.61 14.55
N PRO A 815 -15.59 13.40 15.84
CA PRO A 815 -15.37 12.21 16.64
C PRO A 815 -16.49 11.14 16.54
N PHE A 816 -17.53 11.37 15.73
CA PHE A 816 -18.70 10.48 15.68
C PHE A 816 -18.46 9.21 14.88
N TYR A 817 -17.75 9.36 13.75
CA TYR A 817 -17.30 8.25 12.90
C TYR A 817 -15.80 8.42 12.66
N ALA A 818 -15.02 7.40 12.98
CA ALA A 818 -13.57 7.46 12.85
C ALA A 818 -13.10 7.47 11.39
N SER A 819 -13.92 6.92 10.48
CA SER A 819 -13.61 6.81 9.06
C SER A 819 -14.87 6.45 8.26
N PRO A 820 -14.84 6.51 6.91
CA PRO A 820 -15.91 6.00 6.06
C PRO A 820 -16.20 4.52 6.30
N GLU A 821 -15.20 3.68 6.60
CA GLU A 821 -15.38 2.26 6.94
C GLU A 821 -16.16 2.09 8.25
N ASP A 822 -15.85 2.91 9.26
CA ASP A 822 -16.59 2.94 10.53
C ASP A 822 -18.04 3.40 10.32
N LEU A 823 -18.27 4.40 9.47
CA LEU A 823 -19.62 4.84 9.07
C LEU A 823 -20.37 3.73 8.32
N LEU A 824 -19.77 3.14 7.29
CA LEU A 824 -20.39 2.07 6.49
C LEU A 824 -20.80 0.89 7.38
N ARG A 825 -19.93 0.49 8.33
CA ARG A 825 -20.21 -0.59 9.28
C ARG A 825 -21.28 -0.23 10.30
N ARG A 826 -21.24 0.96 10.90
CA ARG A 826 -22.19 1.38 11.97
C ARG A 826 -23.57 1.78 11.44
N GLN A 827 -23.64 2.27 10.21
CA GLN A 827 -24.87 2.70 9.55
C GLN A 827 -25.28 1.72 8.43
N ALA A 828 -24.88 0.44 8.53
CA ALA A 828 -25.15 -0.58 7.54
C ALA A 828 -26.64 -0.64 7.15
N GLY A 829 -26.91 -0.64 5.83
CA GLY A 829 -28.24 -0.69 5.24
C GLY A 829 -29.13 0.54 5.47
N THR A 830 -28.58 1.67 5.95
CA THR A 830 -29.38 2.86 6.25
C THR A 830 -29.44 3.89 5.12
N PHE A 831 -28.62 3.75 4.07
CA PHE A 831 -28.60 4.62 2.91
C PHE A 831 -29.25 3.94 1.70
N ASP A 832 -30.12 4.67 1.00
CA ASP A 832 -30.77 4.22 -0.23
C ASP A 832 -29.84 4.35 -1.44
N VAL A 833 -28.90 5.30 -1.38
CA VAL A 833 -27.93 5.62 -2.43
C VAL A 833 -26.56 5.78 -1.78
N VAL A 834 -25.53 5.20 -2.38
CA VAL A 834 -24.14 5.54 -2.07
C VAL A 834 -23.48 6.04 -3.34
N TYR A 835 -22.88 7.22 -3.27
CA TYR A 835 -22.28 7.94 -4.37
C TYR A 835 -20.78 8.04 -4.12
N LEU A 836 -19.98 7.29 -4.88
CA LEU A 836 -18.53 7.32 -4.83
C LEU A 836 -18.02 8.20 -5.97
N HIS A 837 -17.31 9.28 -5.64
CA HIS A 837 -16.70 10.17 -6.63
C HIS A 837 -15.23 9.80 -6.82
N ARG A 838 -14.76 9.75 -8.07
CA ARG A 838 -13.38 9.45 -8.52
C ARG A 838 -12.96 7.98 -8.40
N ALA A 839 -11.98 7.61 -9.23
CA ALA A 839 -11.54 6.23 -9.41
C ALA A 839 -10.95 5.61 -8.14
N GLY A 840 -10.12 6.37 -7.41
CA GLY A 840 -9.49 5.92 -6.17
C GLY A 840 -10.53 5.42 -5.16
N LEU A 841 -11.50 6.26 -4.80
CA LEU A 841 -12.56 5.85 -3.88
C LEU A 841 -13.44 4.73 -4.42
N ALA A 842 -13.79 4.76 -5.70
CA ALA A 842 -14.61 3.70 -6.27
C ALA A 842 -13.90 2.34 -6.18
N SER A 843 -12.57 2.30 -6.31
CA SER A 843 -11.79 1.08 -6.10
C SER A 843 -11.70 0.67 -4.64
N SER A 844 -11.49 1.61 -3.72
CA SER A 844 -11.32 1.33 -2.29
C SER A 844 -12.64 0.96 -1.59
N TYR A 845 -13.74 1.60 -1.96
CA TYR A 845 -14.99 1.54 -1.19
C TYR A 845 -16.11 0.75 -1.86
N ALA A 846 -16.10 0.50 -3.17
CA ALA A 846 -17.22 -0.20 -3.81
C ALA A 846 -17.49 -1.58 -3.19
N GLY A 847 -16.44 -2.36 -2.89
CA GLY A 847 -16.58 -3.64 -2.20
C GLY A 847 -17.17 -3.52 -0.78
N LEU A 848 -16.74 -2.52 -0.02
CA LEU A 848 -17.27 -2.25 1.33
C LEU A 848 -18.73 -1.77 1.28
N VAL A 849 -19.08 -0.95 0.30
CA VAL A 849 -20.46 -0.53 0.05
C VAL A 849 -21.33 -1.74 -0.29
N ARG A 850 -20.86 -2.64 -1.16
CA ARG A 850 -21.59 -3.89 -1.47
C ARG A 850 -21.78 -4.77 -0.25
N ARG A 851 -20.81 -4.80 0.65
CA ARG A 851 -20.88 -5.56 1.91
C ARG A 851 -21.86 -4.96 2.91
N TYR A 852 -21.76 -3.67 3.22
CA TYR A 852 -22.49 -3.04 4.33
C TYR A 852 -23.76 -2.31 3.89
N MET A 853 -23.89 -1.95 2.62
CA MET A 853 -25.02 -1.21 2.05
C MET A 853 -25.65 -2.00 0.89
N SER A 854 -25.90 -3.29 1.10
CA SER A 854 -26.34 -4.24 0.07
C SER A 854 -27.65 -3.87 -0.65
N ASN A 855 -28.51 -3.06 -0.02
CA ASN A 855 -29.77 -2.56 -0.61
C ASN A 855 -29.64 -1.16 -1.25
N SER A 856 -28.48 -0.52 -1.12
CA SER A 856 -28.25 0.80 -1.69
C SER A 856 -27.96 0.73 -3.18
N ARG A 857 -28.39 1.75 -3.92
CA ARG A 857 -27.94 1.97 -5.28
C ARG A 857 -26.55 2.60 -5.23
N LEU A 858 -25.54 1.86 -5.67
CA LEU A 858 -24.16 2.33 -5.75
C LEU A 858 -23.93 3.06 -7.08
N ILE A 859 -23.58 4.33 -6.98
CA ILE A 859 -23.18 5.18 -8.10
C ILE A 859 -21.67 5.38 -8.05
N TYR A 860 -20.98 5.07 -9.14
CA TYR A 860 -19.61 5.51 -9.36
C TYR A 860 -19.62 6.71 -10.31
N SER A 861 -19.16 7.86 -9.81
CA SER A 861 -19.00 9.08 -10.57
C SER A 861 -17.56 9.27 -11.03
N VAL A 862 -17.37 9.15 -12.34
CA VAL A 862 -16.12 9.38 -13.05
C VAL A 862 -15.92 10.89 -13.21
N ALA A 863 -14.86 11.42 -12.60
CA ALA A 863 -14.44 12.81 -12.81
C ALA A 863 -13.80 12.96 -14.21
N ASP A 864 -12.80 12.14 -14.48
CA ASP A 864 -12.29 11.79 -15.81
C ASP A 864 -11.83 10.32 -15.81
N LEU A 865 -11.75 9.69 -16.97
CA LEU A 865 -11.08 8.39 -17.14
C LEU A 865 -9.57 8.60 -17.09
N HIS A 866 -8.99 8.38 -15.92
CA HIS A 866 -7.56 8.55 -15.66
C HIS A 866 -6.72 7.73 -16.64
N TYR A 867 -7.12 6.49 -16.92
CA TYR A 867 -6.37 5.63 -17.84
C TYR A 867 -6.32 6.23 -19.24
N LEU A 868 -7.41 6.84 -19.70
CA LEU A 868 -7.52 7.39 -21.04
C LEU A 868 -6.63 8.63 -21.16
N ARG A 869 -6.64 9.49 -20.13
CA ARG A 869 -5.75 10.64 -20.04
C ARG A 869 -4.28 10.21 -20.03
N MET A 870 -3.91 9.23 -19.21
CA MET A 870 -2.54 8.73 -19.09
C MET A 870 -2.04 8.08 -20.38
N ALA A 871 -2.88 7.27 -21.04
CA ALA A 871 -2.54 6.66 -22.33
C ALA A 871 -2.29 7.72 -23.41
N ARG A 872 -3.11 8.79 -23.44
CA ARG A 872 -2.94 9.91 -24.36
C ARG A 872 -1.68 10.72 -24.04
N GLN A 873 -1.39 10.96 -22.77
CA GLN A 873 -0.17 11.62 -22.32
C GLN A 873 1.07 10.79 -22.72
N ALA A 874 1.07 9.49 -22.45
CA ALA A 874 2.13 8.58 -22.84
C ALA A 874 2.41 8.60 -24.35
N ALA A 875 1.36 8.69 -25.17
CA ALA A 875 1.50 8.81 -26.62
C ALA A 875 2.10 10.15 -27.07
N VAL A 876 1.81 11.25 -26.37
CA VAL A 876 2.38 12.58 -26.67
C VAL A 876 3.84 12.68 -26.20
N GLU A 877 4.18 12.08 -25.06
CA GLU A 877 5.51 12.14 -24.46
C GLU A 877 6.44 11.00 -24.91
N GLY A 878 5.91 9.95 -25.54
CA GLY A 878 6.69 8.75 -25.90
C GLY A 878 7.10 7.90 -24.70
N ASN A 879 6.33 7.94 -23.60
CA ASN A 879 6.68 7.31 -22.32
C ASN A 879 6.04 5.92 -22.16
N ALA A 880 6.84 4.86 -22.33
CA ALA A 880 6.38 3.47 -22.21
C ALA A 880 5.97 3.06 -20.79
N GLY A 881 6.60 3.64 -19.75
CA GLY A 881 6.23 3.41 -18.35
C GLY A 881 4.82 3.94 -18.07
N LEU A 882 4.54 5.17 -18.50
CA LEU A 882 3.21 5.78 -18.36
C LEU A 882 2.13 5.03 -19.15
N ALA A 883 2.48 4.44 -20.30
CA ALA A 883 1.56 3.60 -21.08
C ALA A 883 1.18 2.31 -20.33
N ARG A 884 2.14 1.70 -19.61
CA ARG A 884 1.90 0.52 -18.78
C ARG A 884 1.02 0.85 -17.58
N GLU A 885 1.28 1.98 -16.93
CA GLU A 885 0.46 2.46 -15.82
C GLU A 885 -0.96 2.80 -16.24
N ALA A 886 -1.14 3.36 -17.44
CA ALA A 886 -2.47 3.53 -18.03
C ALA A 886 -3.20 2.17 -18.18
N GLY A 887 -2.50 1.08 -18.50
CA GLY A 887 -3.09 -0.27 -18.52
C GLY A 887 -3.60 -0.73 -17.16
N ARG A 888 -2.85 -0.45 -16.08
CA ARG A 888 -3.25 -0.76 -14.69
C ARG A 888 -4.47 0.06 -14.27
N MET A 889 -4.41 1.37 -14.49
CA MET A 889 -5.50 2.29 -14.17
C MET A 889 -6.80 1.92 -14.90
N ARG A 890 -6.70 1.47 -16.16
CA ARG A 890 -7.87 0.99 -16.93
C ARG A 890 -8.55 -0.18 -16.24
N THR A 891 -7.79 -1.12 -15.72
CA THR A 891 -8.33 -2.30 -15.02
C THR A 891 -9.06 -1.88 -13.76
N LEU A 892 -8.48 -0.94 -12.99
CA LEU A 892 -9.09 -0.38 -11.78
C LEU A 892 -10.40 0.34 -12.09
N GLU A 893 -10.41 1.30 -13.02
CA GLU A 893 -11.61 2.09 -13.38
C GLU A 893 -12.75 1.21 -13.91
N VAL A 894 -12.43 0.21 -14.75
CA VAL A 894 -13.43 -0.72 -15.29
C VAL A 894 -13.97 -1.67 -14.22
N THR A 895 -13.12 -2.15 -13.31
CA THR A 895 -13.57 -3.04 -12.22
C THR A 895 -14.46 -2.29 -11.24
N SER A 896 -14.12 -1.06 -10.88
CA SER A 896 -14.95 -0.18 -10.06
C SER A 896 -16.30 0.14 -10.73
N ALA A 897 -16.30 0.36 -12.04
CA ALA A 897 -17.52 0.50 -12.82
C ALA A 897 -18.39 -0.76 -12.78
N LEU A 898 -17.81 -1.95 -12.91
CA LEU A 898 -18.52 -3.23 -12.85
C LEU A 898 -19.12 -3.52 -11.47
N MET A 899 -18.46 -3.07 -10.40
CA MET A 899 -18.99 -3.20 -9.04
C MET A 899 -20.15 -2.25 -8.76
N SER A 900 -20.36 -1.21 -9.58
CA SER A 900 -21.37 -0.17 -9.37
C SER A 900 -22.68 -0.47 -10.10
N ASP A 901 -23.82 -0.02 -9.56
CA ASP A 901 -25.12 -0.23 -10.21
C ASP A 901 -25.27 0.69 -11.43
N VAL A 902 -24.70 1.89 -11.31
CA VAL A 902 -24.69 2.92 -12.34
C VAL A 902 -23.35 3.64 -12.32
N VAL A 903 -22.84 3.94 -13.51
CA VAL A 903 -21.69 4.81 -13.70
C VAL A 903 -22.18 6.14 -14.24
N VAL A 904 -21.77 7.22 -13.60
CA VAL A 904 -22.02 8.59 -14.04
C VAL A 904 -20.72 9.18 -14.55
N THR A 905 -20.75 9.77 -15.73
CA THR A 905 -19.66 10.59 -16.29
C THR A 905 -20.24 11.90 -16.81
N HIS A 906 -19.40 12.90 -17.01
CA HIS A 906 -19.78 14.19 -17.57
C HIS A 906 -19.54 14.29 -19.08
N SER A 907 -18.87 13.29 -19.68
CA SER A 907 -18.50 13.29 -21.10
C SER A 907 -19.21 12.18 -21.86
N ALA A 908 -19.87 12.55 -22.96
CA ALA A 908 -20.45 11.57 -23.88
C ALA A 908 -19.37 10.65 -24.50
N VAL A 909 -18.14 11.17 -24.67
CA VAL A 909 -17.00 10.39 -25.20
C VAL A 909 -16.53 9.36 -24.19
N GLU A 910 -16.44 9.73 -22.91
CA GLU A 910 -16.10 8.76 -21.85
C GLU A 910 -17.21 7.73 -21.66
N ALA A 911 -18.48 8.14 -21.79
CA ALA A 911 -19.59 7.22 -21.73
C ALA A 911 -19.56 6.20 -22.88
N GLU A 912 -19.25 6.65 -24.10
CA GLU A 912 -19.06 5.76 -25.24
C GLU A 912 -17.87 4.84 -25.04
N GLU A 913 -16.76 5.35 -24.52
CA GLU A 913 -15.57 4.55 -24.24
C GLU A 913 -15.84 3.47 -23.18
N LEU A 914 -16.52 3.80 -22.09
CA LEU A 914 -16.94 2.83 -21.08
C LEU A 914 -17.89 1.78 -21.66
N ARG A 915 -18.85 2.18 -22.50
CA ARG A 915 -19.77 1.23 -23.18
C ARG A 915 -19.04 0.37 -24.22
N ARG A 916 -18.00 0.90 -24.87
CA ARG A 916 -17.15 0.15 -25.80
C ARG A 916 -16.31 -0.88 -25.07
N LEU A 917 -15.75 -0.50 -23.92
CA LEU A 917 -14.97 -1.38 -23.07
C LEU A 917 -15.83 -2.48 -22.45
N MET A 918 -17.00 -2.11 -21.93
CA MET A 918 -17.92 -3.02 -21.24
C MET A 918 -19.38 -2.65 -21.58
N PRO A 919 -19.98 -3.26 -22.61
CA PRO A 919 -21.36 -2.96 -23.03
C PRO A 919 -22.44 -3.20 -21.97
N ALA A 920 -22.13 -3.99 -20.93
CA ALA A 920 -23.05 -4.27 -19.83
C ALA A 920 -23.20 -3.11 -18.83
N LEU A 921 -22.29 -2.12 -18.84
CA LEU A 921 -22.33 -1.00 -17.91
C LEU A 921 -23.53 -0.09 -18.17
N LYS A 922 -24.23 0.28 -17.10
CA LYS A 922 -25.25 1.33 -17.13
C LYS A 922 -24.59 2.68 -16.95
N VAL A 923 -24.18 3.27 -18.07
CA VAL A 923 -23.48 4.57 -18.07
C VAL A 923 -24.46 5.69 -18.40
N HIS A 924 -24.53 6.69 -17.53
CA HIS A 924 -25.31 7.92 -17.73
C HIS A 924 -24.37 9.12 -17.87
N VAL A 925 -24.70 10.01 -18.82
CA VAL A 925 -24.02 11.31 -18.93
C VAL A 925 -24.81 12.28 -18.08
N VAL A 926 -24.22 12.76 -16.98
CA VAL A 926 -24.86 13.73 -16.08
C VAL A 926 -23.99 14.99 -16.09
N PRO A 927 -24.46 16.12 -16.63
CA PRO A 927 -23.73 17.37 -16.55
C PRO A 927 -23.72 17.89 -15.12
N TRP A 928 -22.90 18.91 -14.84
CA TRP A 928 -23.04 19.70 -13.61
C TRP A 928 -23.58 21.09 -13.92
N ASP A 929 -24.17 21.69 -12.88
CA ASP A 929 -24.85 22.98 -12.96
C ASP A 929 -23.84 24.11 -13.08
N ILE A 930 -23.95 24.89 -14.15
CA ILE A 930 -23.12 26.07 -14.41
C ILE A 930 -24.06 27.23 -14.74
N ALA A 931 -24.04 28.26 -13.89
CA ALA A 931 -24.87 29.43 -14.11
C ALA A 931 -24.34 30.26 -15.30
N ALA A 932 -25.14 30.39 -16.36
CA ALA A 932 -24.83 31.29 -17.47
C ALA A 932 -24.89 32.76 -16.99
N GLN A 933 -23.73 33.39 -16.86
CA GLN A 933 -23.56 34.75 -16.36
C GLN A 933 -22.67 35.58 -17.31
N PRO A 934 -23.23 36.11 -18.42
CA PRO A 934 -22.44 36.84 -19.41
C PRO A 934 -21.78 38.09 -18.84
N VAL A 935 -20.55 38.37 -19.26
CA VAL A 935 -19.86 39.63 -18.95
C VAL A 935 -20.67 40.85 -19.40
N LYS A 936 -20.51 41.96 -18.68
CA LYS A 936 -21.19 43.23 -18.95
C LYS A 936 -20.44 44.06 -19.99
N THR A 937 -19.12 43.90 -20.05
CA THR A 937 -18.24 44.68 -20.93
C THR A 937 -18.23 44.12 -22.35
N SER A 938 -18.49 44.97 -23.35
CA SER A 938 -18.49 44.57 -24.77
C SER A 938 -17.12 44.09 -25.23
N ALA A 939 -17.05 43.16 -26.19
CA ALA A 939 -15.77 42.66 -26.72
C ALA A 939 -14.84 43.76 -27.23
N ARG A 940 -15.39 44.89 -27.72
CA ARG A 940 -14.62 46.05 -28.19
C ARG A 940 -13.77 46.70 -27.12
N GLN A 941 -14.19 46.61 -25.86
CA GLN A 941 -13.51 47.19 -24.69
C GLN A 941 -12.59 46.18 -24.00
N ARG A 942 -12.67 44.89 -24.37
CA ARG A 942 -11.85 43.80 -23.82
C ARG A 942 -10.68 43.50 -24.75
N GLN A 943 -9.57 42.99 -24.23
CA GLN A 943 -8.37 42.67 -25.01
C GLN A 943 -7.61 41.51 -24.39
N GLY A 944 -6.92 40.72 -25.21
CA GLY A 944 -6.08 39.62 -24.73
C GLY A 944 -6.83 38.31 -24.61
N VAL A 945 -6.07 37.27 -24.27
CA VAL A 945 -6.54 35.90 -24.09
C VAL A 945 -6.30 35.43 -22.66
N ALA A 946 -7.13 34.50 -22.16
CA ALA A 946 -6.91 33.85 -20.88
C ALA A 946 -6.90 32.33 -21.00
N PHE A 947 -5.92 31.68 -20.35
CA PHE A 947 -5.90 30.23 -20.12
C PHE A 947 -6.14 29.97 -18.63
N LEU A 948 -7.18 29.19 -18.32
CA LEU A 948 -7.47 28.76 -16.95
C LEU A 948 -6.85 27.38 -16.67
N GLY A 949 -6.23 27.21 -15.51
CA GLY A 949 -5.68 25.92 -15.10
C GLY A 949 -5.46 25.80 -13.60
N HIS A 950 -5.57 24.57 -13.11
CA HIS A 950 -4.96 24.14 -11.85
C HIS A 950 -3.61 23.50 -12.23
N TYR A 951 -2.50 24.17 -11.92
CA TYR A 951 -1.20 23.92 -12.55
C TYR A 951 -0.43 22.74 -11.95
N ARG A 952 -0.95 22.07 -10.92
CA ARG A 952 -0.47 20.74 -10.52
C ARG A 952 -0.79 19.66 -11.57
N HIS A 953 -1.89 19.81 -12.30
CA HIS A 953 -2.30 18.84 -13.31
C HIS A 953 -1.45 18.96 -14.58
N ALA A 954 -0.77 17.87 -14.96
CA ALA A 954 0.14 17.82 -16.11
C ALA A 954 -0.45 18.39 -17.43
N PRO A 955 -1.70 18.08 -17.84
CA PRO A 955 -2.28 18.65 -19.05
C PRO A 955 -2.33 20.19 -19.07
N ASN A 956 -2.47 20.82 -17.91
CA ASN A 956 -2.54 22.29 -17.82
C ASN A 956 -1.17 22.93 -17.97
N ARG A 957 -0.13 22.35 -17.37
CA ARG A 957 1.26 22.81 -17.54
C ARG A 957 1.72 22.66 -18.98
N ASP A 958 1.44 21.50 -19.56
CA ASP A 958 1.71 21.20 -20.97
C ASP A 958 1.10 22.24 -21.92
N ALA A 959 -0.18 22.54 -21.73
CA ALA A 959 -0.88 23.52 -22.55
C ALA A 959 -0.41 24.95 -22.33
N ALA A 960 -0.07 25.33 -21.10
CA ALA A 960 0.48 26.65 -20.81
C ALA A 960 1.86 26.83 -21.47
N ASP A 961 2.71 25.82 -21.38
CA ASP A 961 4.03 25.79 -22.04
C ASP A 961 3.88 25.94 -23.56
N TRP A 962 3.01 25.13 -24.17
CA TRP A 962 2.76 25.19 -25.61
C TRP A 962 2.15 26.54 -26.06
N LEU A 963 1.22 27.08 -25.26
CA LEU A 963 0.62 28.39 -25.49
C LEU A 963 1.67 29.50 -25.51
N VAL A 964 2.53 29.54 -24.49
CA VAL A 964 3.50 30.63 -24.31
C VAL A 964 4.70 30.48 -25.26
N ARG A 965 5.20 29.26 -25.49
CA ARG A 965 6.42 29.03 -26.28
C ARG A 965 6.20 28.96 -27.78
N GLU A 966 5.02 28.53 -28.23
CA GLU A 966 4.77 28.27 -29.66
C GLU A 966 3.61 29.09 -30.22
N ILE A 967 2.46 29.15 -29.53
CA ILE A 967 1.24 29.78 -30.07
C ILE A 967 1.32 31.31 -30.00
N MET A 968 1.57 31.86 -28.81
CA MET A 968 1.60 33.32 -28.60
C MET A 968 2.69 34.03 -29.41
N PRO A 969 3.91 33.46 -29.61
CA PRO A 969 4.88 34.05 -30.52
C PRO A 969 4.37 34.23 -31.96
N LEU A 970 3.54 33.31 -32.46
CA LEU A 970 2.91 33.44 -33.78
C LEU A 970 1.80 34.51 -33.80
N VAL A 971 1.09 34.68 -32.67
CA VAL A 971 0.12 35.78 -32.49
C VAL A 971 0.86 37.12 -32.51
N TRP A 972 1.95 37.25 -31.75
CA TRP A 972 2.69 38.51 -31.62
C TRP A 972 3.42 38.95 -32.89
N GLN A 973 3.75 38.02 -33.79
CA GLN A 973 4.26 38.37 -35.12
C GLN A 973 3.25 39.20 -35.94
N GLN A 974 1.94 39.01 -35.72
CA GLN A 974 0.88 39.70 -36.44
C GLN A 974 0.24 40.81 -35.61
N ALA A 975 0.07 40.58 -34.31
CA ALA A 975 -0.62 41.46 -33.37
C ALA A 975 0.16 41.53 -32.04
N PRO A 976 1.26 42.31 -31.98
CA PRO A 976 2.16 42.35 -30.82
C PRO A 976 1.52 42.95 -29.56
N HIS A 977 0.32 43.53 -29.64
CA HIS A 977 -0.40 44.14 -28.52
C HIS A 977 -1.31 43.16 -27.76
N ILE A 978 -1.52 41.95 -28.26
CA ILE A 978 -2.40 40.97 -27.60
C ILE A 978 -1.68 40.37 -26.38
N ARG A 979 -2.21 40.61 -25.17
CA ARG A 979 -1.70 40.01 -23.93
C ARG A 979 -2.23 38.60 -23.71
N CYS A 980 -1.46 37.76 -23.01
CA CYS A 980 -1.89 36.43 -22.56
C CYS A 980 -1.94 36.40 -21.04
N VAL A 981 -3.03 35.92 -20.46
CA VAL A 981 -3.19 35.73 -19.01
C VAL A 981 -3.23 34.24 -18.70
N LEU A 982 -2.32 33.78 -17.86
CA LEU A 982 -2.35 32.45 -17.25
C LEU A 982 -3.00 32.61 -15.87
N ALA A 983 -4.18 32.02 -15.68
CA ALA A 983 -4.97 32.20 -14.46
C ALA A 983 -5.32 30.88 -13.75
N GLY A 984 -5.30 30.87 -12.41
CA GLY A 984 -5.72 29.73 -11.59
C GLY A 984 -4.81 29.39 -10.41
N THR A 985 -4.91 28.16 -9.90
CA THR A 985 -4.29 27.72 -8.63
C THR A 985 -3.06 26.83 -8.86
N ASP A 986 -2.28 26.59 -7.81
CA ASP A 986 -1.07 25.73 -7.81
C ASP A 986 -0.03 26.12 -8.85
N MET A 987 0.14 27.43 -9.02
CA MET A 987 1.18 28.01 -9.87
C MET A 987 2.53 27.91 -9.19
N ASP A 988 3.41 27.06 -9.71
CA ASP A 988 4.78 26.93 -9.24
C ASP A 988 5.69 28.01 -9.85
N ALA A 989 6.94 28.07 -9.37
CA ALA A 989 7.96 28.96 -9.91
C ALA A 989 8.24 28.71 -11.40
N GLY A 990 7.92 27.51 -11.92
CA GLY A 990 8.05 27.15 -13.33
C GLY A 990 7.07 27.90 -14.23
N ILE A 991 5.81 28.04 -13.81
CA ILE A 991 4.80 28.83 -14.54
C ILE A 991 5.16 30.31 -14.55
N GLU A 992 5.64 30.85 -13.43
CA GLU A 992 6.11 32.23 -13.41
C GLU A 992 7.35 32.43 -14.28
N ALA A 993 8.28 31.47 -14.28
CA ALA A 993 9.47 31.51 -15.12
C ALA A 993 9.10 31.44 -16.62
N LEU A 994 8.12 30.62 -16.97
CA LEU A 994 7.56 30.53 -18.31
C LEU A 994 7.02 31.88 -18.78
N ALA A 995 6.26 32.58 -17.92
CA ALA A 995 5.76 33.92 -18.22
C ALA A 995 6.88 34.96 -18.36
N ARG A 996 7.87 34.94 -17.46
CA ARG A 996 9.04 35.84 -17.51
C ARG A 996 9.92 35.63 -18.74
N ALA A 997 9.98 34.42 -19.28
CA ALA A 997 10.73 34.09 -20.48
C ALA A 997 10.10 34.65 -21.77
N ALA A 998 8.83 35.06 -21.73
CA ALA A 998 8.19 35.73 -22.86
C ALA A 998 8.79 37.13 -23.08
N SER A 999 9.06 37.48 -24.35
CA SER A 999 9.82 38.69 -24.70
C SER A 999 9.12 39.99 -24.23
N PRO A 1000 9.83 40.97 -23.62
CA PRO A 1000 9.28 42.27 -23.25
C PRO A 1000 8.80 43.15 -24.43
N SER A 1001 9.06 42.75 -25.68
CA SER A 1001 8.75 43.51 -26.90
C SER A 1001 7.33 43.26 -27.47
N CYS A 1002 6.51 42.48 -26.76
CA CYS A 1002 5.15 42.10 -27.13
C CYS A 1002 4.17 42.29 -25.96
N GLY A 1003 2.90 41.91 -26.14
CA GLY A 1003 1.82 42.12 -25.17
C GLY A 1003 2.01 41.37 -23.84
N GLY A 1004 3.01 40.50 -23.76
CA GLY A 1004 3.46 39.85 -22.54
C GLY A 1004 2.56 38.69 -22.09
N VAL A 1005 3.07 37.97 -21.09
CA VAL A 1005 2.34 36.94 -20.36
C VAL A 1005 2.18 37.41 -18.92
N GLU A 1006 0.94 37.53 -18.48
CA GLU A 1006 0.56 37.83 -17.11
C GLU A 1006 0.20 36.53 -16.39
N VAL A 1007 0.59 36.40 -15.14
CA VAL A 1007 0.23 35.27 -14.27
C VAL A 1007 -0.66 35.81 -13.17
N THR A 1008 -1.86 35.27 -13.06
CA THR A 1008 -2.86 35.64 -12.05
C THR A 1008 -3.18 34.40 -11.23
N GLY A 1009 -2.96 34.42 -9.92
CA GLY A 1009 -3.24 33.28 -9.05
C GLY A 1009 -4.73 32.95 -8.94
N ARG A 1010 -5.17 32.46 -7.77
CA ARG A 1010 -6.58 32.12 -7.54
C ARG A 1010 -7.48 33.35 -7.74
N ILE A 1011 -8.56 33.19 -8.51
CA ILE A 1011 -9.57 34.22 -8.74
C ILE A 1011 -10.91 33.70 -8.20
N GLU A 1012 -11.44 34.35 -7.16
CA GLU A 1012 -12.70 33.93 -6.51
C GLU A 1012 -13.91 34.01 -7.46
N ASN A 1013 -13.95 35.05 -8.31
CA ASN A 1013 -15.00 35.23 -9.31
C ASN A 1013 -14.37 35.46 -10.68
N LEU A 1014 -14.36 34.42 -11.51
CA LEU A 1014 -13.74 34.46 -12.84
C LEU A 1014 -14.38 35.50 -13.76
N ARG A 1015 -15.70 35.71 -13.66
CA ARG A 1015 -16.42 36.70 -14.48
C ARG A 1015 -15.87 38.09 -14.21
N ASP A 1016 -16.01 38.57 -12.97
CA ASP A 1016 -15.68 39.94 -12.58
C ASP A 1016 -14.16 40.15 -12.49
N GLY A 1017 -13.42 39.12 -12.06
CA GLY A 1017 -11.98 39.18 -11.84
C GLY A 1017 -11.11 39.04 -13.11
N LEU A 1018 -11.61 38.37 -14.15
CA LEU A 1018 -10.82 38.05 -15.35
C LEU A 1018 -11.57 38.26 -16.66
N PHE A 1019 -12.74 37.66 -16.82
CA PHE A 1019 -13.45 37.64 -18.10
C PHE A 1019 -13.99 39.00 -18.54
N GLU A 1020 -14.26 39.91 -17.60
CA GLU A 1020 -14.56 41.33 -17.91
C GLU A 1020 -13.39 42.05 -18.60
N GLN A 1021 -12.17 41.51 -18.54
CA GLN A 1021 -10.95 42.15 -19.07
C GLN A 1021 -10.44 41.54 -20.37
N VAL A 1022 -10.57 40.22 -20.52
CA VAL A 1022 -10.04 39.46 -21.68
C VAL A 1022 -11.08 39.29 -22.77
N ARG A 1023 -10.65 39.21 -24.03
CA ARG A 1023 -11.58 39.13 -25.16
C ARG A 1023 -12.10 37.70 -25.38
N LEU A 1024 -11.24 36.71 -25.20
CA LEU A 1024 -11.54 35.31 -25.43
C LEU A 1024 -10.73 34.40 -24.49
N GLY A 1025 -11.27 33.22 -24.18
CA GLY A 1025 -10.50 32.17 -23.54
C GLY A 1025 -9.68 31.38 -24.57
N VAL A 1026 -8.65 30.68 -24.10
CA VAL A 1026 -7.89 29.73 -24.91
C VAL A 1026 -7.72 28.43 -24.12
N ALA A 1027 -7.76 27.28 -24.80
CA ALA A 1027 -7.60 25.96 -24.18
C ALA A 1027 -6.81 25.01 -25.12
N PRO A 1028 -5.47 25.17 -25.22
CA PRO A 1028 -4.66 24.43 -26.17
C PRO A 1028 -4.17 23.09 -25.58
N LEU A 1029 -5.08 22.21 -25.17
CA LEU A 1029 -4.72 20.93 -24.54
C LEU A 1029 -4.24 19.91 -25.59
N ARG A 1030 -3.05 19.33 -25.42
CA ARG A 1030 -2.56 18.24 -26.30
C ARG A 1030 -3.10 16.87 -25.90
N TYR A 1031 -3.30 16.66 -24.61
CA TYR A 1031 -3.88 15.44 -24.02
C TYR A 1031 -4.81 15.78 -22.85
N GLY A 1032 -5.61 14.81 -22.41
CA GLY A 1032 -6.65 14.94 -21.38
C GLY A 1032 -7.75 13.89 -21.53
N ALA A 1033 -8.64 13.81 -20.54
CA ALA A 1033 -9.90 13.05 -20.60
C ALA A 1033 -11.02 13.82 -19.88
N GLY A 1034 -12.27 13.54 -20.23
CA GLY A 1034 -13.45 14.21 -19.68
C GLY A 1034 -13.75 15.57 -20.30
N ILE A 1035 -14.82 16.21 -19.83
CA ILE A 1035 -15.22 17.55 -20.29
C ILE A 1035 -14.42 18.62 -19.53
N LYS A 1036 -14.07 19.74 -20.20
CA LYS A 1036 -13.16 20.73 -19.60
C LYS A 1036 -13.92 21.88 -18.98
N GLY A 1037 -13.96 21.93 -17.64
CA GLY A 1037 -14.59 23.02 -16.89
C GLY A 1037 -14.15 24.41 -17.34
N LYS A 1038 -12.86 24.62 -17.66
CA LYS A 1038 -12.35 25.90 -18.20
C LYS A 1038 -13.07 26.41 -19.46
N VAL A 1039 -13.49 25.50 -20.34
CA VAL A 1039 -14.21 25.86 -21.56
C VAL A 1039 -15.64 26.23 -21.21
N LEU A 1040 -16.28 25.44 -20.33
CA LEU A 1040 -17.64 25.68 -19.88
C LEU A 1040 -17.75 27.01 -19.10
N GLU A 1041 -16.80 27.31 -18.21
CA GLU A 1041 -16.72 28.59 -17.49
C GLU A 1041 -16.54 29.78 -18.43
N THR A 1042 -15.68 29.64 -19.45
CA THR A 1042 -15.50 30.68 -20.47
C THR A 1042 -16.81 30.93 -21.24
N PHE A 1043 -17.52 29.86 -21.60
CA PHE A 1043 -18.81 29.93 -22.28
C PHE A 1043 -19.92 30.48 -21.39
N ALA A 1044 -19.92 30.13 -20.10
CA ALA A 1044 -20.87 30.61 -19.11
C ALA A 1044 -20.74 32.13 -18.92
N ALA A 1045 -19.51 32.64 -18.96
CA ALA A 1045 -19.21 34.06 -18.94
C ALA A 1045 -19.48 34.79 -20.27
N GLY A 1046 -19.91 34.09 -21.32
CA GLY A 1046 -20.25 34.68 -22.61
C GLY A 1046 -19.04 35.07 -23.45
N LEU A 1047 -17.95 34.31 -23.34
CA LEU A 1047 -16.77 34.48 -24.17
C LEU A 1047 -16.61 33.27 -25.11
N PRO A 1048 -16.13 33.46 -26.36
CA PRO A 1048 -15.63 32.35 -27.15
C PRO A 1048 -14.33 31.81 -26.54
N CYS A 1049 -14.06 30.53 -26.76
CA CYS A 1049 -12.83 29.86 -26.33
C CYS A 1049 -12.16 29.22 -27.56
N VAL A 1050 -10.95 29.64 -27.89
CA VAL A 1050 -10.15 29.02 -28.98
C VAL A 1050 -9.44 27.81 -28.42
N MET A 1051 -9.65 26.62 -28.98
CA MET A 1051 -9.33 25.38 -28.29
C MET A 1051 -8.87 24.25 -29.22
N THR A 1052 -8.23 23.23 -28.67
CA THR A 1052 -7.94 21.98 -29.40
C THR A 1052 -9.14 21.06 -29.46
N PRO A 1053 -9.15 20.05 -30.37
CA PRO A 1053 -10.14 18.97 -30.32
C PRO A 1053 -10.22 18.29 -28.96
N MET A 1054 -9.08 18.16 -28.26
CA MET A 1054 -9.01 17.56 -26.92
C MET A 1054 -9.74 18.40 -25.86
N ALA A 1055 -9.72 19.73 -25.99
CA ALA A 1055 -10.44 20.63 -25.10
C ALA A 1055 -11.93 20.74 -25.44
N ALA A 1056 -12.31 20.52 -26.70
CA ALA A 1056 -13.71 20.48 -27.15
C ALA A 1056 -14.41 19.14 -26.84
N GLU A 1057 -13.68 18.13 -26.34
CA GLU A 1057 -14.21 16.79 -26.09
C GLU A 1057 -15.44 16.81 -25.17
N GLY A 1058 -16.49 16.11 -25.58
CA GLY A 1058 -17.74 16.02 -24.83
C GLY A 1058 -18.67 17.24 -24.93
N ILE A 1059 -18.30 18.27 -25.69
CA ILE A 1059 -19.12 19.48 -25.89
C ILE A 1059 -19.72 19.46 -27.30
N ASP A 1060 -21.05 19.42 -27.39
CA ASP A 1060 -21.77 19.52 -28.66
C ASP A 1060 -21.81 20.99 -29.14
N LEU A 1061 -20.77 21.39 -29.89
CA LEU A 1061 -20.58 22.78 -30.32
C LEU A 1061 -21.50 23.12 -31.51
N PRO A 1062 -22.48 24.04 -31.37
CA PRO A 1062 -23.29 24.50 -32.48
C PRO A 1062 -22.43 25.29 -33.47
N GLY A 1063 -22.79 25.23 -34.76
CA GLY A 1063 -21.89 25.52 -35.89
C GLY A 1063 -20.91 26.70 -35.74
N GLY A 1064 -21.36 27.89 -35.33
CA GLY A 1064 -20.49 29.05 -35.17
C GLY A 1064 -19.34 28.84 -34.17
N LEU A 1065 -19.54 28.02 -33.14
CA LEU A 1065 -18.53 27.68 -32.14
C LEU A 1065 -17.60 26.55 -32.58
N SER A 1066 -18.02 25.67 -33.49
CA SER A 1066 -17.17 24.58 -34.01
C SER A 1066 -15.94 25.12 -34.76
N ALA A 1067 -16.01 26.34 -35.30
CA ALA A 1067 -14.89 27.03 -35.94
C ALA A 1067 -13.76 27.41 -34.97
N LEU A 1068 -14.01 27.41 -33.66
CA LEU A 1068 -13.03 27.72 -32.63
C LEU A 1068 -12.07 26.55 -32.33
N VAL A 1069 -12.35 25.37 -32.88
CA VAL A 1069 -11.57 24.15 -32.66
C VAL A 1069 -10.46 24.03 -33.70
N GLN A 1070 -9.20 24.11 -33.27
CA GLN A 1070 -8.02 24.11 -34.14
C GLN A 1070 -6.98 23.07 -33.68
N LYS A 1071 -6.26 22.46 -34.62
CA LYS A 1071 -5.40 21.29 -34.35
C LYS A 1071 -3.93 21.61 -34.09
N ASP A 1072 -3.45 22.77 -34.52
CA ASP A 1072 -2.04 23.14 -34.45
C ASP A 1072 -1.85 24.61 -34.08
N ALA A 1073 -0.61 24.94 -33.68
CA ALA A 1073 -0.27 26.25 -33.16
C ALA A 1073 -0.52 27.39 -34.15
N LYS A 1074 -0.31 27.15 -35.46
CA LYS A 1074 -0.50 28.19 -36.49
C LYS A 1074 -1.97 28.54 -36.65
N HIS A 1075 -2.85 27.54 -36.70
CA HIS A 1075 -4.28 27.77 -36.82
C HIS A 1075 -4.89 28.33 -35.51
N LEU A 1076 -4.42 27.87 -34.35
CA LEU A 1076 -4.79 28.46 -33.05
C LEU A 1076 -4.43 29.95 -33.00
N ALA A 1077 -3.19 30.31 -33.39
CA ALA A 1077 -2.74 31.69 -33.42
C ALA A 1077 -3.52 32.56 -34.41
N ALA A 1078 -3.77 32.05 -35.62
CA ALA A 1078 -4.55 32.76 -36.64
C ALA A 1078 -5.98 33.05 -36.16
N GLU A 1079 -6.61 32.09 -35.47
CA GLU A 1079 -7.96 32.25 -34.94
C GLU A 1079 -8.01 33.28 -33.78
N ILE A 1080 -7.00 33.28 -32.90
CA ILE A 1080 -6.84 34.31 -31.87
C ILE A 1080 -6.78 35.71 -32.50
N VAL A 1081 -5.95 35.90 -33.53
CA VAL A 1081 -5.83 37.19 -34.24
C VAL A 1081 -7.16 37.57 -34.91
N ARG A 1082 -7.79 36.65 -35.63
CA ARG A 1082 -9.06 36.87 -36.33
C ARG A 1082 -10.17 37.37 -35.39
N LEU A 1083 -10.29 36.79 -34.20
CA LEU A 1083 -11.29 37.19 -33.21
C LEU A 1083 -10.96 38.53 -32.53
N HIS A 1084 -9.68 38.90 -32.47
CA HIS A 1084 -9.29 40.25 -32.05
C HIS A 1084 -9.62 41.31 -33.12
N ASP A 1085 -9.61 40.96 -34.40
CA ASP A 1085 -10.01 41.88 -35.47
C ASP A 1085 -11.54 41.97 -35.67
N ALA A 1086 -12.31 41.05 -35.09
CA ALA A 1086 -13.77 40.96 -35.25
C ALA A 1086 -14.54 40.94 -33.91
N PRO A 1087 -14.52 42.02 -33.11
CA PRO A 1087 -15.15 42.04 -31.78
C PRO A 1087 -16.67 41.80 -31.80
N ASP A 1088 -17.40 42.22 -32.83
CA ASP A 1088 -18.85 41.95 -32.90
C ASP A 1088 -19.15 40.44 -33.07
N LEU A 1089 -18.24 39.72 -33.74
CA LEU A 1089 -18.32 38.26 -33.85
C LEU A 1089 -18.06 37.60 -32.51
N VAL A 1090 -17.12 38.14 -31.71
CA VAL A 1090 -16.85 37.66 -30.34
C VAL A 1090 -18.09 37.75 -29.46
N ASP A 1091 -18.79 38.89 -29.46
CA ASP A 1091 -20.03 39.03 -28.68
C ASP A 1091 -21.16 38.11 -29.21
N THR A 1092 -21.24 37.89 -30.53
CA THR A 1092 -22.21 36.96 -31.14
C THR A 1092 -21.95 35.50 -30.74
N MET A 1093 -20.68 35.08 -30.79
CA MET A 1093 -20.25 33.76 -30.36
C MET A 1093 -20.44 33.58 -28.86
N GLY A 1094 -20.11 34.59 -28.06
CA GLY A 1094 -20.33 34.62 -26.62
C GLY A 1094 -21.79 34.39 -26.22
N ASN A 1095 -22.72 35.08 -26.88
CA ASN A 1095 -24.16 34.87 -26.66
C ASN A 1095 -24.61 33.44 -27.03
N THR A 1096 -24.03 32.86 -28.08
CA THR A 1096 -24.30 31.48 -28.48
C THR A 1096 -23.76 30.50 -27.44
N ALA A 1097 -22.57 30.77 -26.90
CA ALA A 1097 -21.92 29.98 -25.85
C ALA A 1097 -22.73 30.00 -24.54
N CYS A 1098 -23.20 31.16 -24.07
CA CYS A 1098 -24.07 31.24 -22.90
C CYS A 1098 -25.37 30.44 -23.08
N ARG A 1099 -25.96 30.50 -24.27
CA ARG A 1099 -27.20 29.75 -24.57
C ARG A 1099 -26.95 28.24 -24.50
N LEU A 1100 -25.83 27.77 -25.05
CA LEU A 1100 -25.43 26.36 -24.95
C LEU A 1100 -25.31 25.92 -23.48
N ILE A 1101 -24.65 26.72 -22.63
CA ILE A 1101 -24.52 26.42 -21.19
C ILE A 1101 -25.90 26.37 -20.51
N ALA A 1102 -26.76 27.35 -20.76
CA ALA A 1102 -28.10 27.39 -20.17
C ALA A 1102 -28.97 26.19 -20.60
N GLU A 1103 -28.79 25.69 -21.83
CA GLU A 1103 -29.55 24.57 -22.38
C GLU A 1103 -29.00 23.19 -21.97
N LYS A 1104 -27.69 23.06 -21.70
CA LYS A 1104 -27.01 21.76 -21.50
C LYS A 1104 -26.45 21.53 -20.11
N CYS A 1105 -26.20 22.60 -19.36
CA CYS A 1105 -25.56 22.56 -18.04
C CYS A 1105 -26.41 23.30 -16.98
N GLY A 1106 -27.70 23.50 -17.22
CA GLY A 1106 -28.59 24.13 -16.25
C GLY A 1106 -29.14 23.13 -15.22
N GLU A 1107 -29.48 23.64 -14.04
CA GLU A 1107 -30.06 22.88 -12.92
C GLU A 1107 -31.11 21.82 -13.33
N HIS A 1108 -32.03 22.16 -14.24
CA HIS A 1108 -33.08 21.25 -14.69
C HIS A 1108 -32.52 20.00 -15.41
N GLU A 1109 -31.49 20.18 -16.24
CA GLU A 1109 -30.87 19.09 -16.98
C GLU A 1109 -30.08 18.17 -16.04
N VAL A 1110 -29.35 18.75 -15.09
CA VAL A 1110 -28.62 18.01 -14.05
C VAL A 1110 -29.57 17.15 -13.21
N ASN A 1111 -30.67 17.75 -12.74
CA ASN A 1111 -31.66 17.04 -11.93
C ASN A 1111 -32.32 15.90 -12.74
N THR A 1112 -32.62 16.13 -14.02
CA THR A 1112 -33.25 15.14 -14.89
C THR A 1112 -32.31 13.96 -15.16
N ALA A 1113 -31.08 14.23 -15.59
CA ALA A 1113 -30.09 13.18 -15.86
C ALA A 1113 -29.71 12.40 -14.60
N LEU A 1114 -29.57 13.07 -13.45
CA LEU A 1114 -29.29 12.39 -12.18
C LEU A 1114 -30.48 11.55 -11.70
N ALA A 1115 -31.72 12.02 -11.88
CA ALA A 1115 -32.92 11.25 -11.57
C ALA A 1115 -33.01 9.96 -12.40
N GLU A 1116 -32.64 10.01 -13.69
CA GLU A 1116 -32.52 8.83 -14.53
C GLU A 1116 -31.43 7.87 -14.03
N ALA A 1117 -30.24 8.39 -13.69
CA ALA A 1117 -29.15 7.59 -13.13
C ALA A 1117 -29.55 6.92 -11.80
N LEU A 1118 -30.41 7.57 -11.00
CA LEU A 1118 -31.00 7.02 -9.78
C LEU A 1118 -32.12 6.01 -10.04
N GLY A 1119 -32.58 5.87 -11.28
CA GLY A 1119 -33.73 5.03 -11.66
C GLY A 1119 -35.07 5.57 -11.17
N ARG A 1120 -35.18 6.89 -11.01
CA ARG A 1120 -36.36 7.63 -10.53
C ARG A 1120 -36.66 8.85 -11.40
N PRO A 1121 -36.91 8.70 -12.71
CA PRO A 1121 -37.14 9.85 -13.59
C PRO A 1121 -38.34 10.72 -13.15
N GLU A 1122 -39.31 10.15 -12.42
CA GLU A 1122 -40.43 10.88 -11.85
C GLU A 1122 -40.01 11.93 -10.80
N ALA A 1123 -38.89 11.70 -10.09
CA ALA A 1123 -38.41 12.60 -9.05
C ALA A 1123 -37.96 13.97 -9.59
N ALA A 1124 -37.55 14.03 -10.86
CA ALA A 1124 -37.20 15.30 -11.51
C ALA A 1124 -38.39 16.26 -11.63
N LEU A 1125 -39.63 15.73 -11.69
CA LEU A 1125 -40.87 16.52 -11.71
C LEU A 1125 -41.32 16.97 -10.32
N GLU A 1126 -40.88 16.26 -9.26
CA GLU A 1126 -41.21 16.52 -7.85
C GLU A 1126 -40.23 17.52 -7.18
N ALA A 1127 -39.04 17.72 -7.77
CA ALA A 1127 -37.93 18.47 -7.20
C ALA A 1127 -38.20 19.95 -6.81
N PRO A 1128 -39.06 20.73 -7.48
CA PRO A 1128 -39.26 22.14 -7.13
C PRO A 1128 -39.89 22.39 -5.75
N GLU A 1129 -40.59 21.40 -5.16
CA GLU A 1129 -41.39 21.61 -3.93
C GLU A 1129 -40.66 21.23 -2.62
N PHE A 1130 -39.54 20.50 -2.65
CA PHE A 1130 -38.96 19.89 -1.43
C PHE A 1130 -37.82 20.67 -0.75
N PHE A 1131 -37.05 21.48 -1.48
CA PHE A 1131 -35.81 22.06 -0.93
C PHE A 1131 -36.02 23.19 0.10
N LYS A 1132 -37.24 23.71 0.25
CA LYS A 1132 -37.58 24.73 1.27
C LYS A 1132 -38.15 24.19 2.57
N ALA A 1133 -38.35 22.87 2.69
CA ALA A 1133 -38.99 22.26 3.86
C ALA A 1133 -38.04 21.37 4.69
N SER A 1134 -36.84 21.05 4.18
CA SER A 1134 -35.84 20.21 4.85
C SER A 1134 -34.61 20.95 5.40
N ALA A 1135 -34.48 22.24 5.11
CA ALA A 1135 -33.61 23.18 5.82
C ALA A 1135 -34.42 23.86 6.93
#